data_AF-A0A5N6KQQ4-F1
#
_entry.id   AF-A0A5N6KQQ4-F1
#
_cell.length_a   1.000
_cell.length_b   1.000
_cell.length_c   1.000
_cell.angle_alpha   90.00
_cell.angle_beta   90.00
_cell.angle_gamma   90.00
#
_symmetry.space_group_name_H-M   'P 1'
#
loop_
_entity.id
_entity.type
_entity.pdbx_description
1 polymer ?
#
loop_
_entity_poly.entity_id
_entity_poly.type
_entity_poly.pdbx_seq_one_letter_code
_entity_poly.pdbx_strand_id
1 'polypeptide(L)'
;MWLFSSLSRKLAELHHHHPPAMPKYDDDKAESAHLLSSEEQTAFGGNTVEFRLEKDPEATASTRAGSWFSSLYTRPIRARTAPTRAARSILYRISIILLPSFLADRFNGKQDKAPAKLRPTAFLDGMRGLAAWFVFNTHLSSVISKTTGSAWGHDPSTYHFLQLPIVRLIYGGHSSVCMFFVISGFALSIGPVHKMNKNPLDHASAFRSLCSSTFRRPARLFIPAVVSTIIVFILIRFDHFNRVHALIVDESILQGWPWHDAYPDRMDSFWAQLHDLWQKDIKMTQIFNNYVGDAFRNPYNGVLWTISLEFRASLMLFLTHAALFYIHRPVRIILIAGLIVLSILAKSFEMPLFFAGYLIAECWQAPAPASPALPISGSAPAGGRRYNALAQIVYWILFVSGAFLASISLYEPWKTPAFAWLQKYTPFGYLWSYFWISLGSVLLVLCAGKIPLVTAFFSSAPIRYLGKISFSLYLVHIWLVRGLGALIFYRVWQATGQDNDVVVFMGFLIAYTLLLTLVISAADLFWRMVENPTVDFAKWIEGIDGLLRSIMASAKSPNGFYPGSISNVNGYDSTAVQYVPVVIVGAGESGIAMGCRLKEKLGFDQFRIYDRQAGIGGTWWINRYPGVACDVPAVFYSFSFAPNPKWSSFHPPGAELVKYMNDVCSKFKITDKIQCNTDVEGCTWLEDEKIWEVRLRHMMPGTGDLSVKDRNTRIEKDGEQSVFIKRETIRAKVVISCVGGLVEPNAAPKNIPGWESFKGEVFHSARWKYDVDLKDKNVVVVGTGCSAAQFVPRLAKDYGAKSVTQVMRTPPWVVPRVIPPGGEEWWSANAPTLFSNAPGLLKALRTIIFCVAETDFFRLFGGDEKHARSRAHLEEKLLRSMRKKVPEKYHEILTPNYGVGCKRRIFDANWLEGLQDERIELTTQPLTQVNEHSVTIGPGQTYPSASSEAGPAAREVQADVIVLANGFETTRWLHPLAVTGRNGVDLVEQMEQRGGPQLYQGTAMDAFPNFFAIFGPNTAVSHASDARKTRSSTNRTHQTGHSSVILASENMVEYSLKFIEPLLNGDASTVEVKREAEEAYTKDIQKSLKKMVWASGGCQSWYITNDWNGTVYPYSQIWFTLRCMFPIWSHWKIAYTLKGQVKRQFAQILKVIAAAVAIIGYRNMRESGDGLEYFKDLAVRYLLIARMKWKSRMR
;
A
#
# COMPACT_ATOMS: atom_id res chain seq x y z
N MET A 1 15.48 -39.39 16.93
CA MET A 1 16.85 -39.56 17.48
C MET A 1 17.90 -39.91 16.41
N TRP A 2 17.63 -40.80 15.44
CA TRP A 2 18.63 -41.22 14.44
C TRP A 2 19.16 -40.09 13.51
N LEU A 3 18.35 -39.06 13.24
CA LEU A 3 18.74 -37.89 12.43
C LEU A 3 19.76 -36.93 13.10
N PHE A 4 19.94 -36.99 14.42
CA PHE A 4 20.84 -36.06 15.14
C PHE A 4 22.30 -36.54 15.22
N SER A 5 22.58 -37.84 15.08
CA SER A 5 23.96 -38.37 15.14
C SER A 5 24.73 -38.27 13.81
N SER A 6 24.02 -38.19 12.69
CA SER A 6 24.62 -38.01 11.36
C SER A 6 25.21 -36.60 11.18
N LEU A 7 24.55 -35.57 11.73
CA LEU A 7 24.95 -34.17 11.56
C LEU A 7 26.20 -33.78 12.36
N SER A 8 26.46 -34.43 13.50
CA SER A 8 27.62 -34.11 14.34
C SER A 8 28.95 -34.63 13.78
N ARG A 9 28.95 -35.76 13.06
CA ARG A 9 30.18 -36.32 12.48
C ARG A 9 30.72 -35.47 11.31
N LYS A 10 29.85 -34.95 10.44
CA LYS A 10 30.27 -34.08 9.32
C LYS A 10 30.75 -32.67 9.71
N LEU A 11 30.54 -32.25 10.96
CA LEU A 11 31.06 -30.97 11.47
C LEU A 11 32.46 -31.08 12.08
N ALA A 12 33.00 -32.30 12.27
CA ALA A 12 34.32 -32.51 12.85
C ALA A 12 35.47 -32.47 11.82
N GLU A 13 35.19 -32.70 10.54
CA GLU A 13 36.21 -32.83 9.48
C GLU A 13 36.69 -31.50 8.87
N LEU A 14 36.13 -30.36 9.29
CA LEU A 14 36.39 -29.04 8.70
C LEU A 14 37.39 -28.16 9.47
N HIS A 15 38.08 -28.69 10.49
CA HIS A 15 38.89 -27.89 11.43
C HIS A 15 40.41 -28.14 11.42
N HIS A 16 40.98 -28.57 10.29
CA HIS A 16 42.43 -28.63 10.09
C HIS A 16 42.89 -27.87 8.83
N HIS A 17 43.18 -26.58 8.97
CA HIS A 17 44.26 -25.91 8.23
C HIS A 17 44.76 -24.68 9.01
N HIS A 18 46.08 -24.61 9.22
CA HIS A 18 46.74 -23.43 9.78
C HIS A 18 46.83 -22.31 8.72
N PRO A 19 46.70 -21.02 9.10
CA PRO A 19 46.99 -19.91 8.20
C PRO A 19 48.52 -19.63 8.14
N PRO A 20 49.07 -19.28 6.96
CA PRO A 20 50.42 -18.72 6.86
C PRO A 20 50.47 -17.24 7.31
N ALA A 21 51.68 -16.73 7.52
CA ALA A 21 51.95 -15.45 8.18
C ALA A 21 51.59 -14.19 7.37
N MET A 22 51.33 -13.08 8.08
CA MET A 22 51.22 -11.73 7.51
C MET A 22 52.60 -11.12 7.20
N PRO A 23 52.72 -10.28 6.15
CA PRO A 23 53.71 -9.21 6.10
C PRO A 23 53.21 -7.98 6.87
N LYS A 24 54.15 -7.26 7.52
CA LYS A 24 53.90 -5.97 8.17
C LYS A 24 53.78 -4.84 7.14
N TYR A 25 53.15 -3.73 7.53
CA TYR A 25 53.49 -2.41 7.01
C TYR A 25 53.37 -1.36 8.12
N ASP A 26 54.19 -0.31 8.06
CA ASP A 26 54.53 0.54 9.20
C ASP A 26 53.51 1.66 9.51
N ASP A 27 53.43 2.02 10.78
CA ASP A 27 52.97 3.34 11.24
C ASP A 27 54.09 4.36 10.97
N ASP A 28 53.82 5.46 10.27
CA ASP A 28 54.48 6.74 10.61
C ASP A 28 53.79 7.99 10.04
N LYS A 29 54.04 9.10 10.75
CA LYS A 29 53.73 10.53 10.44
C LYS A 29 52.31 11.06 10.73
N ALA A 30 52.32 12.04 11.64
CA ALA A 30 51.22 12.89 12.04
C ALA A 30 51.31 14.30 11.42
N GLU A 31 50.39 15.17 11.86
CA GLU A 31 50.40 16.64 11.81
C GLU A 31 50.11 17.40 10.49
N SER A 32 49.02 18.19 10.54
CA SER A 32 48.79 19.54 10.01
C SER A 32 47.33 19.70 9.52
N ALA A 33 46.65 20.85 9.62
CA ALA A 33 46.75 21.99 10.54
C ALA A 33 45.36 22.67 10.64
N HIS A 34 45.14 23.53 11.65
CA HIS A 34 43.94 24.37 11.80
C HIS A 34 43.93 25.60 10.87
N LEU A 35 42.87 26.42 10.96
CA LEU A 35 42.58 27.76 10.35
C LEU A 35 41.69 27.68 9.09
N LEU A 36 40.63 28.49 8.87
CA LEU A 36 40.02 29.62 9.62
C LEU A 36 38.49 29.72 9.36
N SER A 37 37.84 30.47 10.26
CA SER A 37 36.59 31.28 10.21
C SER A 37 36.18 31.88 8.84
N SER A 38 34.96 32.40 8.59
CA SER A 38 33.68 32.53 9.35
C SER A 38 32.59 33.10 8.41
N GLU A 39 31.33 33.15 8.89
CA GLU A 39 30.25 34.06 8.44
C GLU A 39 29.79 34.05 6.97
N GLU A 40 28.63 33.44 6.71
CA GLU A 40 27.39 34.15 6.32
C GLU A 40 26.27 33.14 6.00
N GLN A 41 25.21 33.09 6.82
CA GLN A 41 23.81 33.03 6.36
C GLN A 41 22.81 33.07 7.51
N THR A 42 21.94 34.07 7.46
CA THR A 42 20.90 34.36 8.46
C THR A 42 19.66 33.48 8.31
N ALA A 43 19.25 32.89 9.44
CA ALA A 43 17.86 32.71 9.88
C ALA A 43 16.74 32.45 8.84
N PHE A 44 16.32 31.19 8.71
CA PHE A 44 14.88 30.83 8.74
C PHE A 44 14.69 29.43 9.38
N GLY A 45 14.37 29.41 10.68
CA GLY A 45 14.33 28.20 11.49
C GLY A 45 13.04 27.38 11.34
N GLY A 46 13.05 26.39 10.43
CA GLY A 46 11.97 25.40 10.27
C GLY A 46 12.19 24.12 11.08
N ASN A 47 11.95 24.14 12.40
CA ASN A 47 12.11 22.95 13.27
C ASN A 47 11.02 21.88 13.03
N THR A 48 11.17 21.07 11.99
CA THR A 48 10.38 19.85 11.76
C THR A 48 10.73 18.79 12.79
N VAL A 49 9.81 18.52 13.71
CA VAL A 49 9.93 17.39 14.64
C VAL A 49 9.71 16.08 13.87
N GLU A 50 10.82 15.49 13.42
CA GLU A 50 10.87 14.12 12.93
C GLU A 50 10.43 13.16 14.05
N PHE A 51 9.58 12.20 13.69
CA PHE A 51 9.38 11.00 14.50
C PHE A 51 10.59 10.08 14.27
N ARG A 52 11.73 10.43 14.87
CA ARG A 52 12.88 9.54 14.93
C ARG A 52 12.54 8.37 15.86
N LEU A 53 11.88 7.36 15.28
CA LEU A 53 12.15 5.98 15.66
C LEU A 53 13.67 5.83 15.65
N GLU A 54 14.24 5.16 16.64
CA GLU A 54 15.68 4.89 16.66
C GLU A 54 16.07 4.29 15.31
N LYS A 55 17.10 4.87 14.67
CA LYS A 55 17.94 4.09 13.79
C LYS A 55 18.58 3.04 14.70
N ASP A 56 17.94 1.89 14.82
CA ASP A 56 18.67 0.66 15.09
C ASP A 56 19.80 0.59 14.04
N PRO A 57 21.05 0.33 14.43
CA PRO A 57 22.11 0.16 13.45
C PRO A 57 21.79 -1.09 12.61
N GLU A 58 21.51 -0.88 11.31
CA GLU A 58 21.43 -1.95 10.31
C GLU A 58 22.84 -2.52 10.01
N ALA A 59 23.44 -3.12 11.04
CA ALA A 59 24.59 -4.00 11.02
C ALA A 59 24.60 -4.77 12.35
N THR A 60 24.95 -6.06 12.35
CA THR A 60 25.05 -6.97 13.53
C THR A 60 23.77 -7.64 14.06
N ALA A 61 22.71 -7.77 13.26
CA ALA A 61 21.57 -8.64 13.60
C ALA A 61 21.93 -10.15 13.58
N SER A 62 22.92 -10.57 12.78
CA SER A 62 23.37 -11.96 12.67
C SER A 62 24.21 -12.46 13.86
N THR A 63 24.81 -11.57 14.65
CA THR A 63 25.73 -11.93 15.75
C THR A 63 25.09 -11.99 17.13
N ARG A 64 23.83 -11.57 17.32
CA ARG A 64 23.14 -11.63 18.63
C ARG A 64 22.28 -12.88 18.86
N ALA A 65 21.86 -13.60 17.83
CA ALA A 65 21.09 -14.84 18.00
C ALA A 65 21.88 -15.93 18.75
N GLY A 66 23.20 -15.97 18.60
CA GLY A 66 24.09 -16.87 19.36
C GLY A 66 24.31 -16.50 20.83
N SER A 67 23.81 -15.34 21.30
CA SER A 67 24.15 -14.79 22.61
C SER A 67 23.42 -15.44 23.79
N TRP A 68 22.27 -16.07 23.58
CA TRP A 68 21.44 -16.60 24.68
C TRP A 68 22.01 -17.90 25.28
N PHE A 69 22.63 -18.75 24.47
CA PHE A 69 23.33 -19.94 24.97
C PHE A 69 24.78 -19.65 25.40
N SER A 70 25.48 -18.69 24.77
CA SER A 70 26.86 -18.37 25.13
C SER A 70 26.98 -17.64 26.47
N SER A 71 26.02 -16.78 26.84
CA SER A 71 26.04 -16.05 28.12
C SER A 71 25.97 -16.95 29.37
N LEU A 72 25.62 -18.23 29.22
CA LEU A 72 25.65 -19.22 30.30
C LEU A 72 26.92 -20.09 30.31
N TYR A 73 27.76 -20.04 29.26
CA TYR A 73 28.88 -20.97 29.07
C TYR A 73 30.24 -20.35 28.74
N THR A 74 30.36 -19.05 28.44
CA THR A 74 31.67 -18.44 28.07
C THR A 74 32.30 -17.59 29.17
N ARG A 75 32.83 -18.25 30.21
CA ARG A 75 34.10 -17.87 30.83
C ARG A 75 34.90 -19.14 31.14
N PRO A 76 36.20 -19.21 30.80
CA PRO A 76 37.01 -20.37 31.16
C PRO A 76 37.11 -20.48 32.68
N ILE A 77 36.76 -21.65 33.23
CA ILE A 77 36.98 -21.97 34.63
C ILE A 77 38.50 -22.15 34.81
N ARG A 78 39.21 -21.07 35.15
CA ARG A 78 40.55 -21.19 35.74
C ARG A 78 40.36 -21.85 37.10
N ALA A 79 40.77 -23.12 37.19
CA ALA A 79 40.66 -23.92 38.40
C ALA A 79 41.45 -23.31 39.58
N ARG A 80 40.99 -23.64 40.80
CA ARG A 80 41.48 -23.25 42.15
C ARG A 80 40.76 -22.08 42.85
N THR A 81 39.50 -22.29 43.24
CA THR A 81 38.95 -21.74 44.51
C THR A 81 37.95 -22.72 45.12
N ALA A 82 37.90 -22.78 46.46
CA ALA A 82 37.08 -23.71 47.22
C ALA A 82 35.55 -23.57 46.96
N PRO A 83 34.75 -24.64 47.14
CA PRO A 83 33.31 -24.66 46.81
C PRO A 83 32.49 -23.57 47.51
N THR A 84 32.94 -23.08 48.66
CA THR A 84 32.31 -21.97 49.40
C THR A 84 32.29 -20.63 48.64
N ARG A 85 33.28 -20.34 47.77
CA ARG A 85 33.29 -19.11 46.95
C ARG A 85 32.33 -19.19 45.76
N ALA A 86 32.18 -20.35 45.14
CA ALA A 86 31.22 -20.56 44.05
C ALA A 86 29.78 -20.40 44.55
N ALA A 87 29.44 -21.05 45.66
CA ALA A 87 28.13 -20.90 46.31
C ALA A 87 27.84 -19.44 46.69
N ARG A 88 28.80 -18.72 47.30
CA ARG A 88 28.66 -17.28 47.60
C ARG A 88 28.47 -16.42 46.35
N SER A 89 29.18 -16.70 45.25
CA SER A 89 28.99 -15.97 43.98
C SER A 89 27.63 -16.25 43.34
N ILE A 90 27.08 -17.45 43.49
CA ILE A 90 25.75 -17.81 42.98
C ILE A 90 24.68 -17.13 43.83
N LEU A 91 24.76 -17.23 45.16
CA LEU A 91 23.88 -16.55 46.10
C LEU A 91 23.88 -15.03 45.88
N TYR A 92 25.06 -14.40 45.74
CA TYR A 92 25.19 -12.97 45.45
C TYR A 92 24.48 -12.55 44.16
N ARG A 93 24.63 -13.34 43.08
CA ARG A 93 23.94 -13.11 41.81
C ARG A 93 22.43 -13.28 41.94
N ILE A 94 21.97 -14.30 42.67
CA ILE A 94 20.54 -14.52 42.96
C ILE A 94 19.98 -13.33 43.75
N SER A 95 20.66 -12.86 44.80
CA SER A 95 20.21 -11.68 45.56
C SER A 95 20.15 -10.40 44.71
N ILE A 96 21.06 -10.20 43.76
CA ILE A 96 21.01 -9.06 42.81
C ILE A 96 19.85 -9.21 41.82
N ILE A 97 19.53 -10.43 41.37
CA ILE A 97 18.39 -10.68 40.48
C ILE A 97 17.07 -10.39 41.19
N LEU A 98 16.95 -10.77 42.47
CA LEU A 98 15.74 -10.54 43.28
C LEU A 98 15.52 -9.06 43.66
N LEU A 99 16.55 -8.22 43.66
CA LEU A 99 16.39 -6.79 43.87
C LEU A 99 15.65 -6.12 42.69
N PRO A 100 14.75 -5.15 42.93
CA PRO A 100 14.18 -4.29 41.90
C PRO A 100 15.24 -3.64 41.02
N SER A 101 14.98 -3.52 39.71
CA SER A 101 15.98 -3.10 38.72
C SER A 101 16.66 -1.76 39.03
N PHE A 102 15.93 -0.79 39.62
CA PHE A 102 16.50 0.51 40.03
C PHE A 102 17.49 0.44 41.21
N LEU A 103 17.44 -0.62 42.02
CA LEU A 103 18.44 -0.90 43.06
C LEU A 103 19.55 -1.78 42.49
N ALA A 104 19.19 -2.82 41.73
CA ALA A 104 20.14 -3.76 41.14
C ALA A 104 21.15 -3.07 40.20
N ASP A 105 20.74 -2.07 39.42
CA ASP A 105 21.67 -1.34 38.54
C ASP A 105 22.71 -0.51 39.33
N ARG A 106 22.39 -0.02 40.54
CA ARG A 106 23.36 0.65 41.44
C ARG A 106 24.40 -0.34 41.96
N PHE A 107 24.01 -1.54 42.35
CA PHE A 107 24.95 -2.58 42.81
C PHE A 107 25.80 -3.19 41.68
N ASN A 108 25.33 -3.12 40.42
CA ASN A 108 26.07 -3.62 39.26
C ASN A 108 27.03 -2.59 38.62
N GLY A 109 27.22 -1.41 39.21
CA GLY A 109 28.19 -0.42 38.75
C GLY A 109 27.91 0.19 37.38
N LYS A 110 26.67 0.12 36.87
CA LYS A 110 26.28 0.82 35.65
C LYS A 110 26.15 2.31 35.97
N GLN A 111 27.11 3.13 35.53
CA GLN A 111 27.02 4.59 35.64
C GLN A 111 25.73 5.13 35.00
N ASP A 112 25.19 6.18 35.61
CA ASP A 112 24.00 6.89 35.15
C ASP A 112 24.22 7.44 33.74
N LYS A 113 23.64 6.75 32.74
CA LYS A 113 23.47 7.34 31.40
C LYS A 113 22.61 8.59 31.54
N ALA A 114 23.00 9.67 30.85
CA ALA A 114 22.24 10.92 30.83
C ALA A 114 20.73 10.66 30.62
N PRO A 115 19.84 11.30 31.41
CA PRO A 115 18.44 10.93 31.46
C PRO A 115 17.79 11.06 30.08
N ALA A 116 17.30 9.93 29.55
CA ALA A 116 16.70 9.87 28.22
C ALA A 116 15.57 10.88 28.08
N LYS A 117 15.62 11.68 27.01
CA LYS A 117 14.66 12.77 26.73
C LYS A 117 13.22 12.23 26.81
N LEU A 118 12.42 12.81 27.71
CA LEU A 118 11.06 12.35 27.98
C LEU A 118 10.19 12.41 26.71
N ARG A 119 9.46 11.32 26.45
CA ARG A 119 8.47 11.26 25.37
C ARG A 119 7.24 12.12 25.75
N PRO A 120 6.59 12.82 24.81
CA PRO A 120 5.40 13.64 25.11
C PRO A 120 4.20 12.87 25.71
N THR A 121 4.21 11.54 25.65
CA THR A 121 3.18 10.64 26.20
C THR A 121 3.60 9.96 27.51
N ALA A 122 4.77 10.27 28.08
CA ALA A 122 5.31 9.55 29.25
C ALA A 122 4.43 9.62 30.51
N PHE A 123 3.55 10.63 30.61
CA PHE A 123 2.55 10.73 31.67
C PHE A 123 1.53 9.57 31.61
N LEU A 124 1.22 9.02 30.44
CA LEU A 124 0.29 7.88 30.30
C LEU A 124 0.87 6.60 30.90
N ASP A 125 2.18 6.39 30.75
CA ASP A 125 2.87 5.27 31.42
C ASP A 125 2.74 5.44 32.94
N GLY A 126 2.95 6.66 33.46
CA GLY A 126 2.77 6.97 34.87
C GLY A 126 1.35 6.78 35.39
N MET A 127 0.34 7.24 34.64
CA MET A 127 -1.09 7.00 34.96
C MET A 127 -1.38 5.50 35.04
N ARG A 128 -0.88 4.72 34.07
CA ARG A 128 -1.00 3.25 34.04
C ARG A 128 -0.33 2.60 35.25
N GLY A 129 0.81 3.12 35.69
CA GLY A 129 1.50 2.69 36.90
C GLY A 129 0.69 2.91 38.18
N LEU A 130 0.16 4.12 38.36
CA LEU A 130 -0.64 4.47 39.53
C LEU A 130 -1.97 3.70 39.57
N ALA A 131 -2.63 3.53 38.42
CA ALA A 131 -3.84 2.72 38.29
C ALA A 131 -3.58 1.24 38.69
N ALA A 132 -2.45 0.66 38.32
CA ALA A 132 -2.09 -0.70 38.74
C ALA A 132 -1.87 -0.82 40.26
N TRP A 133 -1.30 0.22 40.88
CA TRP A 133 -1.15 0.28 42.34
C TRP A 133 -2.50 0.45 43.06
N PHE A 134 -3.43 1.24 42.51
CA PHE A 134 -4.79 1.36 43.05
C PHE A 134 -5.59 0.04 42.95
N VAL A 135 -5.41 -0.73 41.86
CA VAL A 135 -5.97 -2.10 41.74
C VAL A 135 -5.38 -3.02 42.81
N PHE A 136 -4.06 -2.99 43.04
CA PHE A 136 -3.42 -3.73 44.14
C PHE A 136 -4.02 -3.35 45.51
N ASN A 137 -4.16 -2.06 45.80
CA ASN A 137 -4.76 -1.58 47.05
C ASN A 137 -6.22 -2.05 47.21
N THR A 138 -7.00 -2.11 46.12
CA THR A 138 -8.39 -2.63 46.13
C THR A 138 -8.44 -4.10 46.52
N HIS A 139 -7.59 -4.92 45.91
CA HIS A 139 -7.55 -6.35 46.22
C HIS A 139 -7.00 -6.60 47.63
N LEU A 140 -6.03 -5.81 48.09
CA LEU A 140 -5.55 -5.87 49.47
C LEU A 140 -6.62 -5.47 50.48
N SER A 141 -7.32 -4.35 50.28
CA SER A 141 -8.38 -3.91 51.19
C SER A 141 -9.54 -4.90 51.22
N SER A 142 -9.84 -5.57 50.10
CA SER A 142 -10.86 -6.63 50.04
C SER A 142 -10.54 -7.86 50.89
N VAL A 143 -9.27 -8.14 51.19
CA VAL A 143 -8.85 -9.25 52.08
C VAL A 143 -8.86 -8.83 53.55
N ILE A 144 -8.69 -7.53 53.84
CA ILE A 144 -8.49 -7.02 55.20
C ILE A 144 -9.80 -6.51 55.84
N SER A 145 -10.65 -5.79 55.09
CA SER A 145 -11.78 -5.07 55.69
C SER A 145 -13.01 -4.91 54.80
N LYS A 146 -14.15 -5.35 55.34
CA LYS A 146 -15.51 -5.17 54.81
C LYS A 146 -15.87 -3.67 54.59
N THR A 147 -15.39 -2.72 55.39
CA THR A 147 -15.80 -1.29 55.26
C THR A 147 -15.38 -0.65 53.94
N THR A 148 -14.25 -1.05 53.35
CA THR A 148 -13.73 -0.44 52.12
C THR A 148 -14.59 -0.71 50.87
N GLY A 149 -15.41 -1.76 50.88
CA GLY A 149 -16.32 -2.09 49.78
C GLY A 149 -17.63 -1.29 49.81
N SER A 150 -18.17 -1.00 50.99
CA SER A 150 -19.46 -0.32 51.15
C SER A 150 -19.43 1.14 50.71
N ALA A 151 -20.58 1.67 50.27
CA ALA A 151 -20.74 3.09 49.99
C ALA A 151 -20.83 3.92 51.28
N TRP A 152 -20.41 5.19 51.24
CA TRP A 152 -20.52 6.11 52.38
C TRP A 152 -21.99 6.37 52.71
N GLY A 153 -22.37 6.20 53.98
CA GLY A 153 -23.75 6.34 54.48
C GLY A 153 -24.66 5.13 54.27
N HIS A 154 -24.12 3.92 54.14
CA HIS A 154 -24.89 2.67 54.01
C HIS A 154 -25.52 2.20 55.35
N ASP A 155 -24.84 2.45 56.46
CA ASP A 155 -25.12 2.06 57.85
C ASP A 155 -24.30 2.98 58.81
N PRO A 156 -24.69 3.23 60.08
CA PRO A 156 -23.86 3.94 61.08
C PRO A 156 -22.37 3.54 61.14
N SER A 157 -22.00 2.28 60.85
CA SER A 157 -20.59 1.83 60.75
C SER A 157 -19.84 2.30 59.49
N THR A 158 -20.49 3.04 58.58
CA THR A 158 -19.97 3.42 57.25
C THR A 158 -19.87 4.93 57.02
N TYR A 159 -19.59 5.66 58.11
CA TYR A 159 -19.22 7.09 58.09
C TYR A 159 -17.70 7.30 58.21
N HIS A 160 -16.90 6.47 57.53
CA HIS A 160 -15.43 6.59 57.57
C HIS A 160 -14.89 7.54 56.50
N PHE A 161 -13.86 8.31 56.89
CA PHE A 161 -13.12 9.24 56.01
C PHE A 161 -12.63 8.59 54.71
N LEU A 162 -12.18 7.33 54.76
CA LEU A 162 -11.67 6.60 53.59
C LEU A 162 -12.73 6.47 52.48
N GLN A 163 -14.00 6.29 52.86
CA GLN A 163 -15.12 6.05 51.93
C GLN A 163 -15.57 7.32 51.18
N LEU A 164 -15.02 8.49 51.53
CA LEU A 164 -15.36 9.75 50.86
C LEU A 164 -14.99 9.73 49.36
N PRO A 165 -15.75 10.47 48.51
CA PRO A 165 -15.39 10.68 47.12
C PRO A 165 -13.96 11.24 46.98
N ILE A 166 -13.31 10.91 45.86
CA ILE A 166 -11.89 11.19 45.55
C ILE A 166 -10.90 10.41 46.42
N VAL A 167 -11.06 10.38 47.75
CA VAL A 167 -10.21 9.58 48.66
C VAL A 167 -10.27 8.09 48.30
N ARG A 168 -11.47 7.59 48.03
CA ARG A 168 -11.74 6.22 47.59
C ARG A 168 -10.97 5.78 46.32
N LEU A 169 -10.53 6.71 45.46
CA LEU A 169 -9.81 6.36 44.23
C LEU A 169 -8.51 5.60 44.50
N ILE A 170 -7.87 5.83 45.66
CA ILE A 170 -6.62 5.17 46.08
C ILE A 170 -6.78 3.64 46.17
N TYR A 171 -8.01 3.16 46.38
CA TYR A 171 -8.41 1.75 46.38
C TYR A 171 -9.63 1.51 45.47
N GLY A 172 -9.75 2.31 44.39
CA GLY A 172 -10.82 2.26 43.41
C GLY A 172 -10.45 1.45 42.16
N GLY A 173 -10.45 0.11 42.28
CA GLY A 173 -9.98 -0.77 41.19
C GLY A 173 -10.77 -0.64 39.88
N HIS A 174 -12.08 -0.41 39.94
CA HIS A 174 -12.94 -0.39 38.75
C HIS A 174 -12.73 0.84 37.86
N SER A 175 -12.48 2.02 38.45
CA SER A 175 -12.07 3.20 37.67
C SER A 175 -10.67 3.02 37.09
N SER A 176 -9.78 2.36 37.82
CA SER A 176 -8.44 2.02 37.33
C SER A 176 -8.47 1.06 36.13
N VAL A 177 -9.36 0.06 36.12
CA VAL A 177 -9.61 -0.79 34.94
C VAL A 177 -10.18 0.02 33.77
N CYS A 178 -11.14 0.91 34.02
CA CYS A 178 -11.67 1.79 32.96
C CYS A 178 -10.59 2.71 32.39
N MET A 179 -9.68 3.26 33.21
CA MET A 179 -8.54 4.05 32.75
C MET A 179 -7.59 3.22 31.87
N PHE A 180 -7.32 1.94 32.18
CA PHE A 180 -6.52 1.08 31.32
C PHE A 180 -7.10 0.98 29.91
N PHE A 181 -8.40 0.73 29.77
CA PHE A 181 -9.06 0.61 28.45
C PHE A 181 -8.98 1.91 27.62
N VAL A 182 -9.10 3.10 28.25
CA VAL A 182 -8.91 4.39 27.56
C VAL A 182 -7.45 4.59 27.13
N ILE A 183 -6.48 4.30 28.02
CA ILE A 183 -5.04 4.42 27.73
C ILE A 183 -4.66 3.45 26.59
N SER A 184 -5.15 2.20 26.61
CA SER A 184 -4.94 1.22 25.54
C SER A 184 -5.55 1.68 24.21
N GLY A 185 -6.79 2.18 24.22
CA GLY A 185 -7.43 2.76 23.04
C GLY A 185 -6.64 3.91 22.42
N PHE A 186 -6.08 4.79 23.26
CA PHE A 186 -5.21 5.89 22.82
C PHE A 186 -3.87 5.38 22.28
N ALA A 187 -3.17 4.53 23.03
CA ALA A 187 -1.83 4.05 22.71
C ALA A 187 -1.79 3.24 21.40
N LEU A 188 -2.83 2.44 21.13
CA LEU A 188 -2.99 1.71 19.87
C LEU A 188 -3.38 2.60 18.69
N SER A 189 -4.01 3.76 18.95
CA SER A 189 -4.52 4.66 17.90
C SER A 189 -3.54 5.76 17.48
N ILE A 190 -2.74 6.30 18.42
CA ILE A 190 -1.92 7.50 18.16
C ILE A 190 -0.90 7.31 17.02
N GLY A 191 -0.31 6.12 16.90
CA GLY A 191 0.61 5.77 15.82
C GLY A 191 -0.07 5.75 14.44
N PRO A 192 -1.11 4.91 14.23
CA PRO A 192 -1.91 4.92 13.01
C PRO A 192 -2.46 6.30 12.64
N VAL A 193 -3.07 7.02 13.58
CA VAL A 193 -3.65 8.37 13.37
C VAL A 193 -2.60 9.36 12.88
N HIS A 194 -1.42 9.39 13.51
CA HIS A 194 -0.34 10.28 13.10
C HIS A 194 0.12 10.01 11.66
N LYS A 195 0.20 8.74 11.24
CA LYS A 195 0.58 8.38 9.87
C LYS A 195 -0.53 8.68 8.86
N MET A 196 -1.79 8.36 9.17
CA MET A 196 -2.96 8.69 8.32
C MET A 196 -3.09 10.21 8.06
N ASN A 197 -2.56 11.04 8.94
CA ASN A 197 -2.61 12.49 8.82
C ASN A 197 -1.35 13.12 8.18
N LYS A 198 -0.27 12.37 7.88
CA LYS A 198 1.03 12.95 7.47
C LYS A 198 1.32 12.97 5.96
N ASN A 199 0.89 11.99 5.16
CA ASN A 199 0.99 12.04 3.69
C ASN A 199 0.19 10.91 3.01
N PRO A 200 -0.58 11.13 1.91
CA PRO A 200 -1.30 10.05 1.22
C PRO A 200 -0.42 8.92 0.65
N LEU A 201 0.86 9.19 0.39
CA LEU A 201 1.83 8.20 -0.10
C LEU A 201 2.29 7.22 1.00
N ASP A 202 2.20 7.61 2.28
CA ASP A 202 2.65 6.80 3.42
C ASP A 202 1.60 5.76 3.87
N HIS A 203 0.43 5.78 3.24
CA HIS A 203 -0.71 4.89 3.54
C HIS A 203 -0.33 3.40 3.49
N ALA A 204 0.52 2.97 2.54
CA ALA A 204 0.99 1.58 2.48
C ALA A 204 1.89 1.20 3.68
N SER A 205 2.77 2.11 4.13
CA SER A 205 3.64 1.93 5.29
C SER A 205 2.83 1.87 6.60
N ALA A 206 1.82 2.74 6.72
CA ALA A 206 0.92 2.77 7.84
C ALA A 206 0.03 1.51 7.93
N PHE A 207 -0.43 0.96 6.81
CA PHE A 207 -1.18 -0.30 6.80
C PHE A 207 -0.31 -1.50 7.22
N ARG A 208 0.92 -1.63 6.71
CA ARG A 208 1.88 -2.66 7.18
C ARG A 208 2.11 -2.55 8.70
N SER A 209 2.27 -1.33 9.20
CA SER A 209 2.43 -1.04 10.63
C SER A 209 1.22 -1.47 11.48
N LEU A 210 0.01 -1.41 10.91
CA LEU A 210 -1.22 -1.88 11.55
C LEU A 210 -1.25 -3.41 11.57
N CYS A 211 -1.02 -4.08 10.44
CA CYS A 211 -0.95 -5.55 10.36
C CYS A 211 0.09 -6.14 11.34
N SER A 212 1.29 -5.55 11.40
CA SER A 212 2.36 -5.87 12.35
C SER A 212 1.91 -5.78 13.82
N SER A 213 1.11 -4.75 14.14
CA SER A 213 0.58 -4.52 15.49
C SER A 213 -0.52 -5.53 15.83
N THR A 214 -1.42 -5.82 14.88
CA THR A 214 -2.45 -6.87 15.02
C THR A 214 -1.82 -8.24 15.25
N PHE A 215 -0.81 -8.63 14.45
CA PHE A 215 -0.16 -9.94 14.55
C PHE A 215 0.54 -10.17 15.89
N ARG A 216 1.21 -9.14 16.43
CA ARG A 216 1.94 -9.26 17.72
C ARG A 216 1.05 -9.11 18.96
N ARG A 217 -0.20 -8.64 18.82
CA ARG A 217 -1.10 -8.38 19.96
C ARG A 217 -1.47 -9.63 20.79
N PRO A 218 -1.80 -10.80 20.20
CA PRO A 218 -2.10 -12.01 20.97
C PRO A 218 -0.90 -12.45 21.82
N ALA A 219 0.29 -12.54 21.22
CA ALA A 219 1.51 -12.96 21.92
C ALA A 219 1.81 -12.09 23.15
N ARG A 220 1.72 -10.76 23.00
CA ARG A 220 1.95 -9.80 24.10
C ARG A 220 0.94 -9.89 25.25
N LEU A 221 -0.29 -10.32 24.99
CA LEU A 221 -1.35 -10.39 26.00
C LEU A 221 -1.42 -11.77 26.67
N PHE A 222 -1.45 -12.84 25.88
CA PHE A 222 -1.74 -14.19 26.37
C PHE A 222 -0.52 -14.93 26.94
N ILE A 223 0.69 -14.76 26.38
CA ILE A 223 1.87 -15.47 26.88
C ILE A 223 2.17 -15.12 28.34
N PRO A 224 2.21 -13.84 28.77
CA PRO A 224 2.46 -13.50 30.17
C PRO A 224 1.30 -13.92 31.09
N ALA A 225 0.05 -13.91 30.60
CA ALA A 225 -1.10 -14.40 31.35
C ALA A 225 -0.99 -15.90 31.66
N VAL A 226 -0.65 -16.73 30.66
CA VAL A 226 -0.45 -18.19 30.82
C VAL A 226 0.74 -18.50 31.75
N VAL A 227 1.84 -17.73 31.66
CA VAL A 227 2.95 -17.91 32.61
C VAL A 227 2.52 -17.56 34.04
N SER A 228 1.62 -16.60 34.23
CA SER A 228 1.06 -16.29 35.56
C SER A 228 0.13 -17.39 36.10
N THR A 229 -0.65 -18.07 35.26
CA THR A 229 -1.53 -19.17 35.72
C THR A 229 -0.73 -20.43 36.04
N ILE A 230 0.35 -20.70 35.30
CA ILE A 230 1.30 -21.78 35.59
C ILE A 230 1.94 -21.61 36.98
N ILE A 231 2.29 -20.38 37.40
CA ILE A 231 2.82 -20.13 38.76
C ILE A 231 1.80 -20.54 39.83
N VAL A 232 0.53 -20.18 39.66
CA VAL A 232 -0.52 -20.53 40.62
C VAL A 232 -0.79 -22.04 40.62
N PHE A 233 -0.80 -22.68 39.45
CA PHE A 233 -0.86 -24.14 39.33
C PHE A 233 0.26 -24.84 40.14
N ILE A 234 1.50 -24.36 40.07
CA ILE A 234 2.61 -24.89 40.87
C ILE A 234 2.33 -24.74 42.38
N LEU A 235 1.85 -23.57 42.82
CA LEU A 235 1.49 -23.31 44.22
C LEU A 235 0.34 -24.19 44.73
N ILE A 236 -0.65 -24.51 43.88
CA ILE A 236 -1.73 -25.48 44.18
C ILE A 236 -1.15 -26.89 44.36
N ARG A 237 -0.18 -27.31 43.53
CA ARG A 237 0.49 -28.62 43.71
C ARG A 237 1.28 -28.72 45.01
N PHE A 238 1.80 -27.61 45.53
CA PHE A 238 2.43 -27.53 46.85
C PHE A 238 1.44 -27.32 48.01
N ASP A 239 0.13 -27.35 47.75
CA ASP A 239 -0.92 -27.21 48.77
C ASP A 239 -0.85 -25.86 49.53
N HIS A 240 -0.27 -24.84 48.89
CA HIS A 240 -0.01 -23.54 49.54
C HIS A 240 -1.31 -22.81 49.90
N PHE A 241 -2.26 -22.73 48.97
CA PHE A 241 -3.48 -21.95 49.18
C PHE A 241 -4.43 -22.56 50.20
N ASN A 242 -4.50 -23.89 50.33
CA ASN A 242 -5.32 -24.56 51.35
C ASN A 242 -4.83 -24.24 52.77
N ARG A 243 -3.51 -24.32 52.98
CA ARG A 243 -2.87 -23.97 54.27
C ARG A 243 -3.08 -22.50 54.63
N VAL A 244 -3.00 -21.63 53.63
CA VAL A 244 -3.23 -20.19 53.81
C VAL A 244 -4.72 -19.91 54.07
N HIS A 245 -5.64 -20.58 53.37
CA HIS A 245 -7.08 -20.45 53.58
C HIS A 245 -7.48 -20.86 55.00
N ALA A 246 -6.97 -21.99 55.50
CA ALA A 246 -7.19 -22.46 56.88
C ALA A 246 -6.74 -21.47 57.97
N LEU A 247 -5.83 -20.54 57.64
CA LEU A 247 -5.36 -19.46 58.54
C LEU A 247 -6.16 -18.15 58.40
N ILE A 248 -6.96 -17.99 57.33
CA ILE A 248 -7.71 -16.76 57.01
C ILE A 248 -9.18 -16.86 57.40
N VAL A 249 -9.74 -18.08 57.51
CA VAL A 249 -11.14 -18.31 57.92
C VAL A 249 -11.43 -17.85 59.37
N ASP A 250 -10.39 -17.55 60.15
CA ASP A 250 -10.52 -16.86 61.44
C ASP A 250 -10.86 -15.37 61.25
N GLU A 251 -12.16 -15.06 61.19
CA GLU A 251 -12.68 -13.69 61.07
C GLU A 251 -12.29 -12.76 62.24
N SER A 252 -11.70 -13.28 63.32
CA SER A 252 -11.26 -12.44 64.45
C SER A 252 -10.10 -11.51 64.10
N ILE A 253 -9.25 -11.89 63.13
CA ILE A 253 -8.04 -11.12 62.72
C ILE A 253 -8.17 -10.52 61.32
N LEU A 254 -8.84 -11.20 60.38
CA LEU A 254 -9.01 -10.75 58.99
C LEU A 254 -10.49 -10.66 58.60
N GLN A 255 -11.01 -9.44 58.49
CA GLN A 255 -12.43 -9.16 58.22
C GLN A 255 -12.69 -8.81 56.76
N GLY A 256 -12.12 -9.60 55.83
CA GLY A 256 -12.25 -9.38 54.39
C GLY A 256 -13.67 -9.58 53.83
N TRP A 257 -13.91 -9.12 52.61
CA TRP A 257 -15.12 -9.45 51.86
C TRP A 257 -15.08 -10.90 51.37
N PRO A 258 -16.23 -11.60 51.24
CA PRO A 258 -16.33 -12.94 50.69
C PRO A 258 -16.14 -13.01 49.16
N TRP A 259 -15.22 -12.23 48.58
CA TRP A 259 -14.76 -12.35 47.18
C TRP A 259 -13.90 -13.61 46.97
N HIS A 260 -14.22 -14.71 47.64
CA HIS A 260 -13.56 -15.99 47.55
C HIS A 260 -13.93 -16.69 46.24
N ASP A 261 -13.41 -16.18 45.12
CA ASP A 261 -13.00 -17.06 44.03
C ASP A 261 -12.00 -18.04 44.64
N ALA A 262 -12.48 -19.21 45.07
CA ALA A 262 -11.64 -20.27 45.60
C ALA A 262 -10.65 -20.67 44.51
N TYR A 263 -9.37 -20.79 44.88
CA TYR A 263 -8.41 -21.42 43.98
C TYR A 263 -8.86 -22.87 43.73
N PRO A 264 -8.69 -23.42 42.51
CA PRO A 264 -9.08 -24.78 42.21
C PRO A 264 -8.48 -25.76 43.22
N ASP A 265 -9.33 -26.66 43.73
CA ASP A 265 -8.87 -27.73 44.62
C ASP A 265 -7.77 -28.55 43.96
N ARG A 266 -6.89 -29.10 44.80
CA ARG A 266 -5.81 -29.97 44.35
C ARG A 266 -6.39 -31.31 43.89
N MET A 267 -6.44 -31.50 42.58
CA MET A 267 -6.84 -32.78 41.96
C MET A 267 -5.80 -33.88 42.21
N ASP A 268 -6.22 -35.14 42.19
CA ASP A 268 -5.36 -36.29 42.49
C ASP A 268 -4.12 -36.35 41.59
N SER A 269 -4.33 -36.27 40.26
CA SER A 269 -3.24 -36.36 39.27
C SER A 269 -2.76 -35.00 38.76
N PHE A 270 -1.46 -34.92 38.48
CA PHE A 270 -0.84 -33.77 37.82
C PHE A 270 -1.48 -33.47 36.45
N TRP A 271 -1.76 -34.52 35.67
CA TRP A 271 -2.33 -34.39 34.33
C TRP A 271 -3.78 -33.91 34.33
N ALA A 272 -4.60 -34.32 35.30
CA ALA A 272 -5.96 -33.80 35.45
C ALA A 272 -5.95 -32.29 35.74
N GLN A 273 -5.11 -31.84 36.67
CA GLN A 273 -4.97 -30.42 36.99
C GLN A 273 -4.39 -29.62 35.82
N LEU A 274 -3.42 -30.17 35.08
CA LEU A 274 -2.84 -29.51 33.90
C LEU A 274 -3.86 -29.41 32.76
N HIS A 275 -4.71 -30.43 32.58
CA HIS A 275 -5.82 -30.38 31.64
C HIS A 275 -6.88 -29.35 32.05
N ASP A 276 -7.24 -29.27 33.34
CA ASP A 276 -8.15 -28.23 33.83
C ASP A 276 -7.58 -26.83 33.56
N LEU A 277 -6.31 -26.56 33.95
CA LEU A 277 -5.59 -25.32 33.64
C LEU A 277 -5.68 -24.96 32.15
N TRP A 278 -5.33 -25.91 31.27
CA TRP A 278 -5.40 -25.75 29.81
C TRP A 278 -6.80 -25.40 29.32
N GLN A 279 -7.85 -26.04 29.86
CA GLN A 279 -9.24 -25.74 29.53
C GLN A 279 -9.67 -24.34 30.01
N LYS A 280 -9.22 -23.86 31.19
CA LYS A 280 -9.50 -22.47 31.65
C LYS A 280 -8.75 -21.45 30.80
N ASP A 281 -7.48 -21.70 30.48
CA ASP A 281 -6.66 -20.81 29.65
C ASP A 281 -7.18 -20.73 28.20
N ILE A 282 -7.69 -21.84 27.63
CA ILE A 282 -8.40 -21.80 26.33
C ILE A 282 -9.67 -20.96 26.41
N LYS A 283 -10.49 -21.10 27.47
CA LYS A 283 -11.73 -20.29 27.62
C LYS A 283 -11.44 -18.80 27.63
N MET A 284 -10.34 -18.36 28.23
CA MET A 284 -9.87 -16.96 28.18
C MET A 284 -9.60 -16.44 26.74
N THR A 285 -9.32 -17.32 25.76
CA THR A 285 -9.10 -16.92 24.36
C THR A 285 -10.38 -16.70 23.56
N GLN A 286 -11.56 -17.02 24.10
CA GLN A 286 -12.84 -16.93 23.36
C GLN A 286 -13.30 -15.47 23.17
N ILE A 287 -13.15 -14.97 21.94
CA ILE A 287 -13.36 -13.54 21.60
C ILE A 287 -14.82 -13.14 21.36
N PHE A 288 -15.70 -14.09 21.03
CA PHE A 288 -17.06 -13.82 20.54
C PHE A 288 -18.15 -13.94 21.61
N ASN A 289 -17.85 -14.49 22.78
CA ASN A 289 -18.83 -14.66 23.84
C ASN A 289 -19.14 -13.30 24.50
N ASN A 290 -20.41 -13.03 24.79
CA ASN A 290 -20.88 -11.74 25.32
C ASN A 290 -21.01 -11.76 26.85
N TYR A 291 -20.81 -10.59 27.46
CA TYR A 291 -20.60 -10.47 28.90
C TYR A 291 -21.91 -10.60 29.71
N VAL A 292 -22.14 -11.78 30.31
CA VAL A 292 -23.03 -11.98 31.46
C VAL A 292 -22.49 -13.10 32.38
N GLY A 293 -21.99 -12.76 33.57
CA GLY A 293 -21.74 -13.72 34.66
C GLY A 293 -20.31 -14.25 34.84
N ASP A 294 -20.10 -15.03 35.91
CA ASP A 294 -18.79 -15.48 36.40
C ASP A 294 -18.08 -16.54 35.54
N ALA A 295 -18.72 -17.02 34.47
CA ALA A 295 -18.20 -18.05 33.57
C ALA A 295 -16.90 -17.67 32.82
N PHE A 296 -16.46 -16.41 32.90
CA PHE A 296 -15.25 -15.86 32.27
C PHE A 296 -14.04 -15.75 33.19
N ARG A 297 -14.19 -15.91 34.52
CA ARG A 297 -13.03 -15.82 35.43
C ARG A 297 -12.17 -17.06 35.26
N ASN A 298 -10.87 -16.86 35.10
CA ASN A 298 -9.91 -17.96 35.22
C ASN A 298 -9.66 -18.20 36.71
N PRO A 299 -10.05 -19.35 37.30
CA PRO A 299 -9.93 -19.56 38.74
C PRO A 299 -8.47 -19.66 39.21
N TYR A 300 -7.51 -19.93 38.30
CA TYR A 300 -6.08 -19.84 38.60
C TYR A 300 -5.60 -18.38 38.69
N ASN A 301 -6.25 -17.43 38.02
CA ASN A 301 -5.95 -16.01 38.19
C ASN A 301 -7.19 -15.17 37.85
N GLY A 302 -7.96 -14.84 38.89
CA GLY A 302 -9.27 -14.19 38.77
C GLY A 302 -9.26 -12.83 38.08
N VAL A 303 -8.12 -12.13 37.96
CA VAL A 303 -8.05 -10.82 37.28
C VAL A 303 -7.87 -10.92 35.75
N LEU A 304 -7.65 -12.12 35.20
CA LEU A 304 -7.40 -12.30 33.76
C LEU A 304 -8.61 -12.06 32.85
N TRP A 305 -9.82 -11.91 33.40
CA TRP A 305 -11.04 -11.59 32.63
C TRP A 305 -10.90 -10.33 31.75
N THR A 306 -10.04 -9.38 32.16
CA THR A 306 -9.76 -8.17 31.38
C THR A 306 -8.97 -8.44 30.11
N ILE A 307 -8.15 -9.51 30.04
CA ILE A 307 -7.28 -9.81 28.89
C ILE A 307 -8.10 -10.13 27.64
N SER A 308 -9.19 -10.87 27.79
CA SER A 308 -10.11 -11.22 26.70
C SER A 308 -10.82 -9.98 26.14
N LEU A 309 -11.27 -9.07 27.02
CA LEU A 309 -11.91 -7.81 26.66
C LEU A 309 -10.93 -6.85 25.97
N GLU A 310 -9.74 -6.70 26.56
CA GLU A 310 -8.60 -5.93 26.04
C GLU A 310 -8.22 -6.39 24.62
N PHE A 311 -8.18 -7.71 24.39
CA PHE A 311 -7.93 -8.29 23.07
C PHE A 311 -9.08 -8.03 22.08
N ARG A 312 -10.33 -8.29 22.48
CA ARG A 312 -11.54 -8.06 21.68
C ARG A 312 -11.63 -6.61 21.19
N ALA A 313 -11.49 -5.66 22.12
CA ALA A 313 -11.54 -4.24 21.82
C ALA A 313 -10.35 -3.77 20.97
N SER A 314 -9.14 -4.34 21.18
CA SER A 314 -8.00 -4.09 20.29
C SER A 314 -8.28 -4.50 18.84
N LEU A 315 -8.88 -5.68 18.62
CA LEU A 315 -9.21 -6.15 17.26
C LEU A 315 -10.27 -5.27 16.59
N MET A 316 -11.32 -4.87 17.31
CA MET A 316 -12.33 -3.93 16.79
C MET A 316 -11.71 -2.56 16.47
N LEU A 317 -10.78 -2.09 17.30
CA LEU A 317 -10.05 -0.85 17.06
C LEU A 317 -9.17 -0.95 15.80
N PHE A 318 -8.41 -2.05 15.61
CA PHE A 318 -7.61 -2.26 14.41
C PHE A 318 -8.47 -2.40 13.14
N LEU A 319 -9.61 -3.09 13.21
CA LEU A 319 -10.58 -3.16 12.12
C LEU A 319 -11.12 -1.77 11.77
N THR A 320 -11.42 -0.95 12.78
CA THR A 320 -11.88 0.44 12.61
C THR A 320 -10.79 1.31 11.97
N HIS A 321 -9.52 1.18 12.37
CA HIS A 321 -8.40 1.85 11.70
C HIS A 321 -8.28 1.44 10.24
N ALA A 322 -8.44 0.16 9.90
CA ALA A 322 -8.40 -0.32 8.53
C ALA A 322 -9.59 0.18 7.69
N ALA A 323 -10.80 0.26 8.27
CA ALA A 323 -12.00 0.72 7.58
C ALA A 323 -12.02 2.24 7.36
N LEU A 324 -11.60 3.02 8.36
CA LEU A 324 -11.60 4.49 8.30
C LEU A 324 -10.31 5.07 7.68
N PHE A 325 -9.42 4.22 7.18
CA PHE A 325 -8.05 4.56 6.81
C PHE A 325 -7.93 5.65 5.73
N TYR A 326 -8.81 5.60 4.72
CA TYR A 326 -8.87 6.56 3.63
C TYR A 326 -9.90 7.67 3.85
N ILE A 327 -10.55 7.71 5.02
CA ILE A 327 -11.61 8.67 5.34
C ILE A 327 -11.02 9.94 5.96
N HIS A 328 -11.46 11.08 5.45
CA HIS A 328 -10.97 12.40 5.89
C HIS A 328 -11.28 12.64 7.38
N ARG A 329 -10.31 13.24 8.09
CA ARG A 329 -10.31 13.42 9.56
C ARG A 329 -11.65 13.86 10.19
N PRO A 330 -12.36 14.92 9.72
CA PRO A 330 -13.62 15.33 10.35
C PRO A 330 -14.73 14.27 10.22
N VAL A 331 -14.83 13.59 9.07
CA VAL A 331 -15.79 12.49 8.88
C VAL A 331 -15.41 11.30 9.77
N ARG A 332 -14.12 11.00 9.88
CA ARG A 332 -13.59 9.95 10.76
C ARG A 332 -13.93 10.20 12.23
N ILE A 333 -13.77 11.44 12.72
CA ILE A 333 -14.17 11.86 14.07
C ILE A 333 -15.67 11.65 14.31
N ILE A 334 -16.53 12.04 13.36
CA ILE A 334 -17.98 11.85 13.46
C ILE A 334 -18.34 10.35 13.51
N LEU A 335 -17.71 9.53 12.68
CA LEU A 335 -17.93 8.08 12.66
C LEU A 335 -17.49 7.41 13.97
N ILE A 336 -16.35 7.82 14.56
CA ILE A 336 -15.88 7.33 15.87
C ILE A 336 -16.85 7.73 16.98
N ALA A 337 -17.33 8.98 16.99
CA ALA A 337 -18.36 9.42 17.94
C ALA A 337 -19.66 8.61 17.80
N GLY A 338 -20.08 8.31 16.57
CA GLY A 338 -21.20 7.41 16.28
C GLY A 338 -20.98 5.99 16.81
N LEU A 339 -19.76 5.45 16.68
CA LEU A 339 -19.39 4.13 17.23
C LEU A 339 -19.40 4.09 18.76
N ILE A 340 -19.01 5.18 19.44
CA ILE A 340 -19.15 5.31 20.91
C ILE A 340 -20.62 5.20 21.31
N VAL A 341 -21.50 6.00 20.69
CA VAL A 341 -22.95 5.97 20.98
C VAL A 341 -23.56 4.60 20.66
N LEU A 342 -23.20 4.00 19.52
CA LEU A 342 -23.66 2.66 19.14
C LEU A 342 -23.20 1.60 20.13
N SER A 343 -21.97 1.68 20.65
CA SER A 343 -21.44 0.75 21.64
C SER A 343 -22.17 0.84 22.97
N ILE A 344 -22.53 2.06 23.40
CA ILE A 344 -23.35 2.29 24.61
C ILE A 344 -24.75 1.68 24.42
N LEU A 345 -25.38 1.89 23.26
CA LEU A 345 -26.68 1.30 22.92
C LEU A 345 -26.63 -0.24 22.82
N ALA A 346 -25.48 -0.79 22.40
CA ALA A 346 -25.21 -2.23 22.37
C ALA A 346 -24.86 -2.83 23.75
N LYS A 347 -24.89 -2.03 24.82
CA LYS A 347 -24.58 -2.43 26.21
C LYS A 347 -23.16 -2.96 26.44
N SER A 348 -22.22 -2.66 25.54
CA SER A 348 -20.79 -2.87 25.78
C SER A 348 -20.24 -1.72 26.61
N PHE A 349 -19.45 -2.02 27.64
CA PHE A 349 -18.86 -1.00 28.50
C PHE A 349 -17.39 -0.71 28.16
N GLU A 350 -16.70 -1.70 27.59
CA GLU A 350 -15.29 -1.65 27.21
C GLU A 350 -15.06 -0.98 25.84
N MET A 351 -15.96 -1.19 24.87
CA MET A 351 -15.83 -0.58 23.52
C MET A 351 -15.92 0.96 23.53
N PRO A 352 -16.85 1.60 24.28
CA PRO A 352 -16.88 3.06 24.41
C PRO A 352 -15.56 3.64 24.94
N LEU A 353 -14.88 2.94 25.87
CA LEU A 353 -13.61 3.37 26.46
C LEU A 353 -12.46 3.32 25.44
N PHE A 354 -12.36 2.24 24.66
CA PHE A 354 -11.37 2.12 23.58
C PHE A 354 -11.58 3.16 22.47
N PHE A 355 -12.82 3.38 22.04
CA PHE A 355 -13.13 4.39 21.04
C PHE A 355 -12.98 5.83 21.58
N ALA A 356 -13.21 6.08 22.87
CA ALA A 356 -12.87 7.34 23.50
C ALA A 356 -11.34 7.58 23.49
N GLY A 357 -10.53 6.55 23.75
CA GLY A 357 -9.06 6.62 23.58
C GLY A 357 -8.64 6.98 22.14
N TYR A 358 -9.29 6.41 21.12
CA TYR A 358 -9.10 6.80 19.72
C TYR A 358 -9.50 8.27 19.49
N LEU A 359 -10.66 8.70 19.97
CA LEU A 359 -11.12 10.09 19.82
C LEU A 359 -10.14 11.09 20.47
N ILE A 360 -9.57 10.75 21.62
CA ILE A 360 -8.50 11.54 22.27
C ILE A 360 -7.25 11.58 21.39
N ALA A 361 -6.88 10.49 20.71
CA ALA A 361 -5.76 10.44 19.78
C ALA A 361 -5.97 11.28 18.51
N GLU A 362 -7.20 11.32 17.97
CA GLU A 362 -7.56 12.23 16.86
C GLU A 362 -7.49 13.71 17.24
N CYS A 363 -7.84 14.03 18.48
CA CYS A 363 -7.78 15.38 19.04
C CYS A 363 -6.42 15.71 19.69
N TRP A 364 -5.44 14.80 19.61
CA TRP A 364 -4.16 14.97 20.29
C TRP A 364 -3.29 16.04 19.63
N GLN A 365 -2.69 16.87 20.46
CA GLN A 365 -1.62 17.80 20.09
C GLN A 365 -0.53 17.61 21.14
N ALA A 366 0.71 17.42 20.72
CA ALA A 366 1.81 17.16 21.64
C ALA A 366 2.01 18.36 22.59
N PRO A 367 2.00 18.15 23.92
CA PRO A 367 2.38 19.19 24.87
C PRO A 367 3.87 19.54 24.72
N ALA A 368 4.25 20.72 25.20
CA ALA A 368 5.66 21.09 25.35
C ALA A 368 6.36 20.08 26.29
N PRO A 369 7.65 19.75 26.06
CA PRO A 369 8.35 18.77 26.89
C PRO A 369 8.43 19.26 28.34
N ALA A 370 7.82 18.49 29.25
CA ALA A 370 7.87 18.78 30.68
C ALA A 370 9.29 18.58 31.22
N SER A 371 9.78 19.55 31.99
CA SER A 371 11.03 19.40 32.74
C SER A 371 10.83 18.36 33.86
N PRO A 372 11.81 17.49 34.16
CA PRO A 372 11.62 16.36 35.09
C PRO A 372 11.53 16.75 36.58
N ALA A 373 11.67 18.04 36.93
CA ALA A 373 11.53 18.54 38.29
C ALA A 373 10.12 19.08 38.56
N LEU A 374 9.59 18.79 39.76
CA LEU A 374 8.50 19.59 40.33
C LEU A 374 9.03 21.02 40.57
N PRO A 375 8.26 22.08 40.28
CA PRO A 375 8.69 23.45 40.56
C PRO A 375 8.71 23.69 42.07
N ILE A 376 9.91 23.63 42.67
CA ILE A 376 10.14 23.89 44.11
C ILE A 376 10.39 25.39 44.37
N SER A 377 10.57 26.21 43.33
CA SER A 377 10.71 27.66 43.43
C SER A 377 10.10 28.37 42.20
N GLY A 378 9.69 29.63 42.39
CA GLY A 378 8.83 30.40 41.47
C GLY A 378 9.47 30.90 40.17
N SER A 379 10.57 30.31 39.70
CA SER A 379 11.18 30.67 38.42
C SER A 379 10.57 29.88 37.26
N ALA A 380 9.65 30.50 36.52
CA ALA A 380 9.06 29.91 35.32
C ALA A 380 10.09 29.81 34.18
N PRO A 381 10.15 28.69 33.42
CA PRO A 381 11.09 28.55 32.32
C PRO A 381 10.73 29.48 31.14
N ALA A 382 11.70 30.28 30.71
CA ALA A 382 11.56 31.16 29.55
C ALA A 382 11.32 30.35 28.26
N GLY A 383 10.21 30.61 27.57
CA GLY A 383 9.85 29.95 26.29
C GLY A 383 8.52 29.19 26.25
N GLY A 384 7.72 29.21 27.32
CA GLY A 384 6.41 28.53 27.36
C GLY A 384 5.30 29.22 26.56
N ARG A 385 4.54 28.43 25.76
CA ARG A 385 3.24 28.84 25.20
C ARG A 385 2.35 29.42 26.33
N ARG A 386 1.78 30.61 26.13
CA ARG A 386 0.74 31.16 27.04
C ARG A 386 -0.47 30.21 27.04
N TYR A 387 -0.65 29.45 28.13
CA TYR A 387 -1.84 28.65 28.35
C TYR A 387 -3.03 29.57 28.60
N ASN A 388 -4.16 29.34 27.91
CA ASN A 388 -5.38 30.10 28.14
C ASN A 388 -5.92 29.78 29.55
N ALA A 389 -5.99 30.78 30.43
CA ALA A 389 -6.43 30.62 31.82
C ALA A 389 -7.86 30.05 31.92
N LEU A 390 -8.78 30.50 31.06
CA LEU A 390 -10.15 29.96 31.00
C LEU A 390 -10.15 28.48 30.64
N ALA A 391 -9.30 28.06 29.70
CA ALA A 391 -9.19 26.64 29.33
C ALA A 391 -8.60 25.79 30.47
N GLN A 392 -7.64 26.33 31.24
CA GLN A 392 -7.10 25.63 32.42
C GLN A 392 -8.14 25.49 33.54
N ILE A 393 -8.97 26.51 33.79
CA ILE A 393 -10.10 26.43 34.73
C ILE A 393 -11.06 25.32 34.29
N VAL A 394 -11.45 25.29 33.01
CA VAL A 394 -12.32 24.24 32.46
C VAL A 394 -11.69 22.85 32.60
N TYR A 395 -10.40 22.67 32.31
CA TYR A 395 -9.73 21.37 32.49
C TYR A 395 -9.68 20.94 33.97
N TRP A 396 -9.44 21.87 34.91
CA TRP A 396 -9.47 21.54 36.34
C TRP A 396 -10.87 21.16 36.82
N ILE A 397 -11.92 21.86 36.39
CA ILE A 397 -13.32 21.49 36.68
C ILE A 397 -13.60 20.08 36.14
N LEU A 398 -13.28 19.81 34.87
CA LEU A 398 -13.47 18.49 34.25
C LEU A 398 -12.65 17.38 34.94
N PHE A 399 -11.46 17.68 35.43
CA PHE A 399 -10.62 16.74 36.18
C PHE A 399 -11.21 16.40 37.54
N VAL A 400 -11.67 17.40 38.31
CA VAL A 400 -12.32 17.20 39.61
C VAL A 400 -13.66 16.48 39.46
N SER A 401 -14.50 16.87 38.49
CA SER A 401 -15.73 16.15 38.15
C SER A 401 -15.43 14.72 37.69
N GLY A 402 -14.37 14.50 36.91
CA GLY A 402 -13.91 13.18 36.49
C GLY A 402 -13.50 12.29 37.67
N ALA A 403 -12.73 12.83 38.61
CA ALA A 403 -12.34 12.16 39.85
C ALA A 403 -13.57 11.79 40.71
N PHE A 404 -14.53 12.72 40.85
CA PHE A 404 -15.77 12.48 41.57
C PHE A 404 -16.61 11.35 40.94
N LEU A 405 -16.85 11.39 39.63
CA LEU A 405 -17.59 10.34 38.90
C LEU A 405 -16.86 8.99 38.93
N ALA A 406 -15.53 8.98 38.88
CA ALA A 406 -14.71 7.78 39.01
C ALA A 406 -14.70 7.17 40.44
N SER A 407 -15.24 7.89 41.44
CA SER A 407 -15.28 7.46 42.85
C SER A 407 -16.55 6.69 43.24
N ILE A 408 -17.46 6.44 42.29
CA ILE A 408 -18.73 5.73 42.54
C ILE A 408 -18.46 4.30 43.03
N SER A 409 -19.13 3.90 44.11
CA SER A 409 -19.13 2.52 44.60
C SER A 409 -19.87 1.59 43.63
N LEU A 410 -19.39 0.36 43.45
CA LEU A 410 -20.21 -0.69 42.80
C LEU A 410 -21.32 -1.19 43.72
N TYR A 411 -21.04 -1.28 45.02
CA TYR A 411 -21.98 -1.77 46.03
C TYR A 411 -22.87 -0.63 46.50
N GLU A 412 -24.16 -0.80 46.26
CA GLU A 412 -25.26 0.08 46.69
C GLU A 412 -25.04 1.59 46.49
N PRO A 413 -24.60 2.07 45.31
CA PRO A 413 -24.38 3.50 45.07
C PRO A 413 -25.66 4.35 45.23
N TRP A 414 -26.85 3.73 45.26
CA TRP A 414 -28.13 4.40 45.49
C TRP A 414 -28.36 4.83 46.94
N LYS A 415 -27.53 4.40 47.91
CA LYS A 415 -27.58 4.90 49.30
C LYS A 415 -26.77 6.18 49.52
N THR A 416 -25.86 6.56 48.63
CA THR A 416 -25.05 7.79 48.78
C THR A 416 -25.77 8.98 48.12
N PRO A 417 -26.07 10.09 48.84
CA PRO A 417 -26.97 11.16 48.37
C PRO A 417 -26.69 11.73 46.97
N ALA A 418 -25.42 11.92 46.59
CA ALA A 418 -25.05 12.45 45.26
C ALA A 418 -25.05 11.40 44.14
N PHE A 419 -24.70 10.14 44.45
CA PHE A 419 -24.64 9.05 43.47
C PHE A 419 -25.99 8.39 43.22
N ALA A 420 -26.92 8.47 44.19
CA ALA A 420 -28.32 8.12 44.02
C ALA A 420 -29.00 8.97 42.93
N TRP A 421 -28.74 10.28 42.92
CA TRP A 421 -29.26 11.20 41.92
C TRP A 421 -28.73 10.90 40.50
N LEU A 422 -27.42 10.69 40.36
CA LEU A 422 -26.79 10.38 39.05
C LEU A 422 -27.33 9.09 38.41
N GLN A 423 -27.64 8.06 39.20
CA GLN A 423 -28.17 6.80 38.67
C GLN A 423 -29.50 6.94 37.93
N LYS A 424 -30.34 7.92 38.31
CA LYS A 424 -31.61 8.20 37.62
C LYS A 424 -31.40 8.59 36.15
N TYR A 425 -30.21 9.05 35.79
CA TYR A 425 -29.83 9.49 34.43
C TYR A 425 -28.94 8.48 33.70
N THR A 426 -28.74 7.27 34.23
CA THR A 426 -27.99 6.21 33.53
C THR A 426 -28.80 5.69 32.32
N PRO A 427 -28.20 5.53 31.13
CA PRO A 427 -28.90 4.99 29.95
C PRO A 427 -29.54 3.62 30.20
N PHE A 428 -30.79 3.46 29.75
CA PHE A 428 -31.62 2.28 30.05
C PHE A 428 -30.95 0.96 29.67
N GLY A 429 -30.72 0.11 30.68
CA GLY A 429 -30.17 -1.23 30.51
C GLY A 429 -28.65 -1.31 30.33
N TYR A 430 -27.91 -0.23 30.54
CA TYR A 430 -26.46 -0.26 30.77
C TYR A 430 -26.16 -0.65 32.22
N LEU A 431 -24.98 -1.20 32.51
CA LEU A 431 -24.56 -1.54 33.88
C LEU A 431 -24.51 -0.28 34.76
N TRP A 432 -25.46 -0.18 35.70
CA TRP A 432 -25.87 1.02 36.46
C TRP A 432 -24.71 1.92 36.92
N SER A 433 -23.69 1.35 37.56
CA SER A 433 -22.53 2.09 38.10
C SER A 433 -21.42 2.32 37.07
N TYR A 434 -21.25 1.40 36.10
CA TYR A 434 -20.11 1.42 35.16
C TYR A 434 -20.16 2.57 34.17
N PHE A 435 -21.33 3.11 33.83
CA PHE A 435 -21.46 4.25 32.90
C PHE A 435 -20.71 5.48 33.41
N TRP A 436 -20.99 5.88 34.65
CA TRP A 436 -20.42 7.07 35.27
C TRP A 436 -18.93 6.90 35.61
N ILE A 437 -18.54 5.70 36.07
CA ILE A 437 -17.13 5.34 36.28
C ILE A 437 -16.34 5.41 34.96
N SER A 438 -16.93 4.94 33.86
CA SER A 438 -16.34 5.00 32.51
C SER A 438 -16.16 6.45 32.05
N LEU A 439 -17.19 7.28 32.21
CA LEU A 439 -17.15 8.70 31.86
C LEU A 439 -16.09 9.46 32.67
N GLY A 440 -16.04 9.24 33.99
CA GLY A 440 -15.03 9.83 34.87
C GLY A 440 -13.60 9.45 34.46
N SER A 441 -13.38 8.18 34.10
CA SER A 441 -12.10 7.67 33.64
C SER A 441 -11.65 8.29 32.31
N VAL A 442 -12.57 8.51 31.36
CA VAL A 442 -12.29 9.23 30.10
C VAL A 442 -11.90 10.69 30.37
N LEU A 443 -12.61 11.38 31.27
CA LEU A 443 -12.30 12.76 31.65
C LEU A 443 -10.93 12.90 32.31
N LEU A 444 -10.56 11.97 33.21
CA LEU A 444 -9.25 11.94 33.86
C LEU A 444 -8.11 11.79 32.84
N VAL A 445 -8.21 10.83 31.91
CA VAL A 445 -7.17 10.62 30.86
C VAL A 445 -7.11 11.80 29.88
N LEU A 446 -8.25 12.38 29.50
CA LEU A 446 -8.30 13.56 28.64
C LEU A 446 -7.60 14.77 29.28
N CYS A 447 -7.85 15.03 30.57
CA CYS A 447 -7.34 16.21 31.26
C CYS A 447 -5.88 16.06 31.73
N ALA A 448 -5.43 14.84 32.03
CA ALA A 448 -4.06 14.58 32.52
C ALA A 448 -2.94 15.03 31.57
N GLY A 449 -3.20 15.08 30.25
CA GLY A 449 -2.28 15.61 29.24
C GLY A 449 -2.48 17.10 28.91
N LYS A 450 -3.38 17.80 29.61
CA LYS A 450 -3.73 19.23 29.39
C LYS A 450 -3.43 20.13 30.59
N ILE A 451 -3.34 19.57 31.79
CA ILE A 451 -3.02 20.27 33.04
C ILE A 451 -1.53 20.06 33.35
N PRO A 452 -0.66 21.09 33.29
CA PRO A 452 0.79 20.92 33.43
C PRO A 452 1.23 20.26 34.74
N LEU A 453 0.59 20.60 35.86
CA LEU A 453 0.89 20.02 37.19
C LEU A 453 0.62 18.50 37.22
N VAL A 454 -0.49 18.07 36.64
CA VAL A 454 -0.90 16.66 36.58
C VAL A 454 0.00 15.89 35.60
N THR A 455 0.33 16.47 34.44
CA THR A 455 1.29 15.89 33.50
C THR A 455 2.67 15.73 34.14
N ALA A 456 3.15 16.70 34.92
CA ALA A 456 4.43 16.65 35.62
C ALA A 456 4.46 15.58 36.71
N PHE A 457 3.41 15.50 37.54
CA PHE A 457 3.25 14.46 38.57
C PHE A 457 3.36 13.04 37.98
N PHE A 458 2.56 12.72 36.96
CA PHE A 458 2.62 11.42 36.30
C PHE A 458 3.92 11.18 35.50
N SER A 459 4.67 12.24 35.15
CA SER A 459 5.98 12.13 34.50
C SER A 459 7.15 11.97 35.50
N SER A 460 6.88 12.01 36.81
CA SER A 460 7.91 11.79 37.85
C SER A 460 8.54 10.39 37.76
N ALA A 461 9.82 10.27 38.15
CA ALA A 461 10.55 9.01 38.00
C ALA A 461 9.94 7.80 38.77
N PRO A 462 9.46 7.94 40.03
CA PRO A 462 8.86 6.80 40.74
C PRO A 462 7.56 6.32 40.07
N ILE A 463 6.71 7.25 39.62
CA ILE A 463 5.41 6.91 39.01
C ILE A 463 5.61 6.32 37.61
N ARG A 464 6.57 6.82 36.82
CA ARG A 464 6.98 6.17 35.56
C ARG A 464 7.58 4.77 35.78
N TYR A 465 8.27 4.52 36.89
CA TYR A 465 8.77 3.18 37.20
C TYR A 465 7.62 2.20 37.49
N LEU A 466 6.61 2.60 38.26
CA LEU A 466 5.37 1.81 38.38
C LEU A 466 4.72 1.57 37.01
N GLY A 467 4.74 2.58 36.13
CA GLY A 467 4.27 2.49 34.75
C GLY A 467 4.99 1.45 33.90
N LYS A 468 6.30 1.30 34.08
CA LYS A 468 7.14 0.31 33.40
C LYS A 468 6.76 -1.13 33.75
N ILE A 469 6.46 -1.39 35.03
CA ILE A 469 6.13 -2.74 35.55
C ILE A 469 4.62 -3.00 35.68
N SER A 470 3.77 -2.08 35.25
CA SER A 470 2.33 -2.07 35.60
C SER A 470 1.56 -3.30 35.13
N PHE A 471 1.92 -3.88 33.97
CA PHE A 471 1.25 -5.08 33.44
C PHE A 471 1.69 -6.33 34.20
N SER A 472 3.00 -6.51 34.40
CA SER A 472 3.53 -7.53 35.30
C SER A 472 2.94 -7.44 36.72
N LEU A 473 2.83 -6.23 37.30
CA LEU A 473 2.18 -5.97 38.59
C LEU A 473 0.72 -6.42 38.59
N TYR A 474 -0.03 -6.08 37.54
CA TYR A 474 -1.41 -6.53 37.37
C TYR A 474 -1.54 -8.06 37.31
N LEU A 475 -0.59 -8.76 36.69
CA LEU A 475 -0.62 -10.23 36.62
C LEU A 475 -0.28 -10.90 37.96
N VAL A 476 0.74 -10.41 38.68
CA VAL A 476 1.27 -11.12 39.87
C VAL A 476 0.57 -10.79 41.20
N HIS A 477 -0.06 -9.61 41.31
CA HIS A 477 -0.50 -9.13 42.62
C HIS A 477 -1.55 -10.02 43.30
N ILE A 478 -2.50 -10.63 42.57
CA ILE A 478 -3.65 -11.32 43.19
C ILE A 478 -3.23 -12.54 44.01
N TRP A 479 -2.32 -13.37 43.49
CA TRP A 479 -1.82 -14.57 44.18
C TRP A 479 -0.77 -14.22 45.24
N LEU A 480 -0.03 -13.12 45.07
CA LEU A 480 0.85 -12.59 46.11
C LEU A 480 0.05 -12.06 47.30
N VAL A 481 -1.01 -11.27 47.07
CA VAL A 481 -1.89 -10.74 48.13
C VAL A 481 -2.61 -11.88 48.86
N ARG A 482 -3.22 -12.82 48.12
CA ARG A 482 -4.01 -13.92 48.72
C ARG A 482 -3.17 -15.03 49.35
N GLY A 483 -1.98 -15.34 48.81
CA GLY A 483 -1.08 -16.35 49.35
C GLY A 483 -0.16 -15.80 50.45
N LEU A 484 0.82 -14.98 50.05
CA LEU A 484 1.85 -14.47 50.96
C LEU A 484 1.39 -13.26 51.77
N GLY A 485 0.59 -12.37 51.18
CA GLY A 485 0.11 -11.14 51.82
C GLY A 485 -0.76 -11.42 53.03
N ALA A 486 -1.79 -12.24 52.87
CA ALA A 486 -2.64 -12.66 53.99
C ALA A 486 -1.85 -13.33 55.13
N LEU A 487 -0.84 -14.15 54.81
CA LEU A 487 0.06 -14.74 55.80
C LEU A 487 0.92 -13.67 56.51
N ILE A 488 1.44 -12.66 55.78
CA ILE A 488 2.18 -11.53 56.37
C ILE A 488 1.28 -10.74 57.32
N PHE A 489 0.06 -10.39 56.91
CA PHE A 489 -0.88 -9.63 57.75
C PHE A 489 -1.30 -10.42 58.99
N TYR A 490 -1.63 -11.71 58.87
CA TYR A 490 -1.91 -12.58 60.01
C TYR A 490 -0.74 -12.62 61.00
N ARG A 491 0.50 -12.85 60.52
CA ARG A 491 1.69 -12.94 61.38
C ARG A 491 2.07 -11.61 62.03
N VAL A 492 1.91 -10.49 61.33
CA VAL A 492 2.21 -9.16 61.89
C VAL A 492 1.18 -8.79 62.96
N TRP A 493 -0.13 -8.94 62.71
CA TRP A 493 -1.12 -8.64 63.75
C TRP A 493 -1.09 -9.61 64.94
N GLN A 494 -0.74 -10.88 64.72
CA GLN A 494 -0.46 -11.83 65.81
C GLN A 494 0.75 -11.41 66.67
N ALA A 495 1.68 -10.61 66.13
CA ALA A 495 2.85 -10.10 66.85
C ALA A 495 2.66 -8.69 67.44
N THR A 496 1.86 -7.83 66.82
CA THR A 496 1.58 -6.47 67.33
C THR A 496 0.41 -6.40 68.30
N GLY A 497 -0.53 -7.34 68.22
CA GLY A 497 -1.85 -7.21 68.85
C GLY A 497 -2.82 -6.38 68.01
N GLN A 498 -4.07 -6.29 68.48
CA GLN A 498 -5.16 -5.49 67.88
C GLN A 498 -5.92 -4.64 68.92
N ASP A 499 -5.34 -4.43 70.10
CA ASP A 499 -6.06 -3.91 71.28
C ASP A 499 -6.44 -2.41 71.20
N ASN A 500 -5.85 -1.64 70.27
CA ASN A 500 -6.27 -0.28 69.95
C ASN A 500 -5.95 0.12 68.50
N ASP A 501 -6.61 1.17 68.01
CA ASP A 501 -6.50 1.66 66.63
C ASP A 501 -5.06 2.02 66.20
N VAL A 502 -4.23 2.53 67.12
CA VAL A 502 -2.85 2.93 66.83
C VAL A 502 -1.97 1.69 66.59
N VAL A 503 -2.15 0.64 67.38
CA VAL A 503 -1.45 -0.64 67.24
C VAL A 503 -1.92 -1.35 65.96
N VAL A 504 -3.23 -1.37 65.68
CA VAL A 504 -3.79 -1.91 64.43
C VAL A 504 -3.22 -1.19 63.21
N PHE A 505 -3.14 0.14 63.25
CA PHE A 505 -2.56 0.97 62.18
C PHE A 505 -1.05 0.74 62.00
N MET A 506 -0.29 0.59 63.08
CA MET A 506 1.14 0.27 63.00
C MET A 506 1.38 -1.13 62.43
N GLY A 507 0.61 -2.14 62.87
CA GLY A 507 0.64 -3.48 62.28
C GLY A 507 0.29 -3.46 60.79
N PHE A 508 -0.73 -2.69 60.41
CA PHE A 508 -1.07 -2.46 59.00
C PHE A 508 0.10 -1.84 58.22
N LEU A 509 0.72 -0.77 58.74
CA LEU A 509 1.81 -0.07 58.06
C LEU A 509 3.03 -0.97 57.83
N ILE A 510 3.38 -1.81 58.83
CA ILE A 510 4.47 -2.78 58.72
C ILE A 510 4.16 -3.83 57.66
N ALA A 511 3.00 -4.49 57.76
CA ALA A 511 2.58 -5.54 56.83
C ALA A 511 2.40 -5.03 55.39
N TYR A 512 1.80 -3.84 55.23
CA TYR A 512 1.65 -3.16 53.94
C TYR A 512 3.01 -2.87 53.30
N THR A 513 3.97 -2.34 54.08
CA THR A 513 5.32 -2.02 53.58
C THR A 513 6.04 -3.28 53.10
N LEU A 514 6.02 -4.35 53.90
CA LEU A 514 6.63 -5.63 53.54
C LEU A 514 5.99 -6.23 52.26
N LEU A 515 4.67 -6.24 52.18
CA LEU A 515 3.95 -6.78 51.02
C LEU A 515 4.18 -5.94 49.76
N LEU A 516 4.15 -4.60 49.87
CA LEU A 516 4.39 -3.72 48.72
C LEU A 516 5.80 -3.89 48.16
N THR A 517 6.82 -4.01 49.03
CA THR A 517 8.20 -4.29 48.61
C THR A 517 8.33 -5.64 47.92
N LEU A 518 7.69 -6.69 48.45
CA LEU A 518 7.64 -8.02 47.82
C LEU A 518 6.96 -7.97 46.44
N VAL A 519 5.81 -7.32 46.35
CA VAL A 519 4.99 -7.23 45.12
C VAL A 519 5.70 -6.41 44.03
N ILE A 520 6.33 -5.29 44.36
CA ILE A 520 7.14 -4.52 43.40
C ILE A 520 8.35 -5.33 42.91
N SER A 521 9.01 -6.08 43.80
CA SER A 521 10.16 -6.92 43.44
C SER A 521 9.75 -8.08 42.52
N ALA A 522 8.66 -8.77 42.86
CA ALA A 522 8.10 -9.84 42.04
C ALA A 522 7.61 -9.34 40.67
N ALA A 523 6.95 -8.18 40.61
CA ALA A 523 6.50 -7.57 39.37
C ALA A 523 7.65 -7.15 38.45
N ASP A 524 8.72 -6.56 38.98
CA ASP A 524 9.90 -6.18 38.18
C ASP A 524 10.75 -7.41 37.78
N LEU A 525 10.75 -8.50 38.56
CA LEU A 525 11.32 -9.77 38.15
C LEU A 525 10.50 -10.43 37.02
N PHE A 526 9.18 -10.46 37.13
CA PHE A 526 8.29 -10.98 36.09
C PHE A 526 8.39 -10.15 34.80
N TRP A 527 8.51 -8.83 34.91
CA TRP A 527 8.76 -7.92 33.78
C TRP A 527 10.08 -8.27 33.06
N ARG A 528 11.16 -8.50 33.82
CA ARG A 528 12.48 -8.90 33.29
C ARG A 528 12.46 -10.28 32.64
N MET A 529 11.81 -11.26 33.26
CA MET A 529 11.90 -12.68 32.89
C MET A 529 10.83 -13.13 31.88
N VAL A 530 9.69 -12.44 31.80
CA VAL A 530 8.52 -12.87 31.02
C VAL A 530 8.02 -11.79 30.06
N GLU A 531 7.73 -10.58 30.56
CA GLU A 531 7.11 -9.53 29.75
C GLU A 531 8.03 -9.03 28.61
N ASN A 532 9.29 -8.66 28.93
CA ASN A 532 10.24 -8.21 27.92
C ASN A 532 10.58 -9.30 26.88
N PRO A 533 10.97 -10.54 27.26
CA PRO A 533 11.28 -11.59 26.27
C PRO A 533 10.09 -11.91 25.36
N THR A 534 8.85 -11.81 25.86
CA THR A 534 7.63 -11.99 25.05
C THR A 534 7.54 -10.95 23.92
N VAL A 535 7.92 -9.70 24.17
CA VAL A 535 7.92 -8.64 23.16
C VAL A 535 8.93 -8.93 22.04
N ASP A 536 10.12 -9.41 22.40
CA ASP A 536 11.18 -9.71 21.43
C ASP A 536 10.93 -11.03 20.69
N PHE A 537 10.36 -12.04 21.35
CA PHE A 537 9.86 -13.27 20.71
C PHE A 537 8.79 -12.96 19.65
N ALA A 538 7.84 -12.06 19.95
CA ALA A 538 6.81 -11.65 18.99
C ALA A 538 7.38 -10.88 17.78
N LYS A 539 8.45 -10.08 17.97
CA LYS A 539 9.20 -9.47 16.85
C LYS A 539 10.00 -10.52 16.06
N TRP A 540 10.59 -11.50 16.74
CA TRP A 540 11.40 -12.53 16.11
C TRP A 540 10.56 -13.40 15.18
N ILE A 541 9.37 -13.86 15.61
CA ILE A 541 8.43 -14.60 14.75
C ILE A 541 8.08 -13.80 13.49
N GLU A 542 7.78 -12.51 13.63
CA GLU A 542 7.52 -11.60 12.51
C GLU A 542 8.76 -11.44 11.60
N GLY A 543 9.96 -11.43 12.17
CA GLY A 543 11.24 -11.27 11.50
C GLY A 543 11.83 -12.54 10.85
N ILE A 544 11.20 -13.71 10.98
CA ILE A 544 11.66 -14.96 10.33
C ILE A 544 11.77 -14.79 8.81
N ASP A 545 10.86 -14.03 8.19
CA ASP A 545 10.92 -13.69 6.75
C ASP A 545 12.16 -12.84 6.41
N GLY A 546 12.61 -11.98 7.32
CA GLY A 546 13.85 -11.19 7.18
C GLY A 546 15.13 -12.01 7.32
N LEU A 547 15.15 -12.97 8.25
CA LEU A 547 16.27 -13.90 8.43
C LEU A 547 16.42 -14.84 7.21
N LEU A 548 15.30 -15.35 6.71
CA LEU A 548 15.28 -16.13 5.46
C LEU A 548 15.76 -15.28 4.28
N ARG A 549 15.32 -14.02 4.17
CA ARG A 549 15.81 -13.09 3.13
C ARG A 549 17.32 -12.83 3.23
N SER A 550 17.89 -12.62 4.42
CA SER A 550 19.33 -12.31 4.53
C SER A 550 20.22 -13.52 4.25
N ILE A 551 19.88 -14.69 4.77
CA ILE A 551 20.62 -15.95 4.53
C ILE A 551 20.52 -16.34 3.04
N MET A 552 19.38 -16.10 2.39
CA MET A 552 19.18 -16.42 0.96
C MET A 552 19.65 -15.32 0.00
N ALA A 553 19.77 -14.06 0.42
CA ALA A 553 20.38 -13.00 -0.40
C ALA A 553 21.90 -13.19 -0.56
N SER A 554 22.53 -13.92 0.37
CA SER A 554 23.93 -14.35 0.26
C SER A 554 24.13 -15.54 -0.68
N ALA A 555 23.06 -16.19 -1.16
CA ALA A 555 23.17 -17.29 -2.12
C ALA A 555 23.37 -16.71 -3.53
N LYS A 556 24.63 -16.72 -4.01
CA LYS A 556 24.93 -16.52 -5.43
C LYS A 556 24.11 -17.51 -6.26
N SER A 557 23.64 -17.08 -7.43
CA SER A 557 23.31 -18.03 -8.50
C SER A 557 24.53 -18.94 -8.74
N PRO A 558 24.36 -20.25 -9.03
CA PRO A 558 25.49 -21.10 -9.45
C PRO A 558 26.28 -20.51 -10.63
N ASN A 559 25.64 -19.63 -11.43
CA ASN A 559 26.23 -18.96 -12.59
C ASN A 559 26.69 -17.52 -12.28
N GLY A 560 26.90 -17.15 -11.01
CA GLY A 560 27.51 -15.86 -10.61
C GLY A 560 26.60 -14.62 -10.58
N PHE A 561 25.46 -14.62 -11.25
CA PHE A 561 24.53 -13.46 -11.29
C PHE A 561 23.78 -13.21 -9.97
N TYR A 562 23.67 -11.93 -9.57
CA TYR A 562 22.86 -11.49 -8.43
C TYR A 562 21.44 -11.13 -8.89
N PRO A 563 20.36 -11.76 -8.39
CA PRO A 563 19.02 -11.57 -8.94
C PRO A 563 18.41 -10.16 -8.77
N GLY A 564 18.98 -9.32 -7.90
CA GLY A 564 18.36 -8.05 -7.46
C GLY A 564 19.11 -6.75 -7.74
N SER A 565 20.30 -6.78 -8.35
CA SER A 565 21.14 -5.57 -8.54
C SER A 565 21.87 -5.54 -9.88
N ILE A 566 22.06 -4.34 -10.42
CA ILE A 566 22.95 -4.13 -11.57
C ILE A 566 24.39 -4.44 -11.13
N SER A 567 25.12 -5.24 -11.89
CA SER A 567 26.49 -5.66 -11.55
C SER A 567 27.29 -6.04 -12.80
N ASN A 568 28.61 -5.88 -12.74
CA ASN A 568 29.50 -6.42 -13.76
C ASN A 568 29.90 -7.85 -13.36
N VAL A 569 29.73 -8.79 -14.27
CA VAL A 569 30.05 -10.21 -14.08
C VAL A 569 31.34 -10.51 -14.85
N ASN A 570 32.13 -11.47 -14.36
CA ASN A 570 33.46 -11.88 -14.84
C ASN A 570 34.59 -10.81 -14.78
N GLY A 571 34.31 -9.56 -14.39
CA GLY A 571 35.33 -8.62 -13.90
C GLY A 571 36.31 -8.13 -14.96
N TYR A 572 37.57 -8.59 -14.90
CA TYR A 572 38.65 -8.28 -15.87
C TYR A 572 38.80 -9.35 -16.97
N ASP A 573 38.01 -10.41 -16.93
CA ASP A 573 38.01 -11.48 -17.94
C ASP A 573 37.54 -10.95 -19.31
N SER A 574 37.98 -11.57 -20.40
CA SER A 574 37.47 -11.28 -21.76
C SER A 574 35.97 -11.51 -21.91
N THR A 575 35.38 -12.31 -21.01
CA THR A 575 33.93 -12.59 -20.88
C THR A 575 33.20 -11.61 -19.94
N ALA A 576 33.81 -10.47 -19.58
CA ALA A 576 33.19 -9.45 -18.74
C ALA A 576 31.92 -8.87 -19.38
N VAL A 577 30.81 -8.91 -18.63
CA VAL A 577 29.50 -8.46 -19.12
C VAL A 577 28.71 -7.73 -18.03
N GLN A 578 28.02 -6.65 -18.39
CA GLN A 578 27.10 -5.99 -17.47
C GLN A 578 25.80 -6.77 -17.38
N TYR A 579 25.36 -7.07 -16.16
CA TYR A 579 24.06 -7.64 -15.86
C TYR A 579 23.10 -6.57 -15.32
N VAL A 580 21.92 -6.49 -15.93
CA VAL A 580 20.83 -5.58 -15.56
C VAL A 580 19.57 -6.43 -15.28
N PRO A 581 19.06 -6.51 -14.04
CA PRO A 581 17.96 -7.42 -13.70
C PRO A 581 16.71 -7.31 -14.59
N VAL A 582 16.31 -6.07 -14.93
CA VAL A 582 15.20 -5.80 -15.85
C VAL A 582 15.63 -4.78 -16.90
N VAL A 583 15.45 -5.14 -18.16
CA VAL A 583 15.62 -4.26 -19.32
C VAL A 583 14.25 -3.94 -19.91
N ILE A 584 13.98 -2.65 -20.11
CA ILE A 584 12.78 -2.14 -20.78
C ILE A 584 13.23 -1.49 -22.10
N VAL A 585 12.56 -1.81 -23.20
CA VAL A 585 12.88 -1.29 -24.54
C VAL A 585 11.81 -0.29 -24.97
N GLY A 586 12.16 1.00 -25.04
CA GLY A 586 11.27 2.12 -25.35
C GLY A 586 10.90 2.97 -24.13
N ALA A 587 11.01 4.29 -24.28
CA ALA A 587 10.65 5.34 -23.32
C ALA A 587 9.39 6.13 -23.77
N GLY A 588 8.48 5.45 -24.47
CA GLY A 588 7.09 5.87 -24.64
C GLY A 588 6.25 5.64 -23.38
N GLU A 589 4.93 5.85 -23.46
CA GLU A 589 4.04 5.77 -22.30
C GLU A 589 4.05 4.40 -21.62
N SER A 590 4.19 3.32 -22.41
CA SER A 590 4.26 1.94 -21.92
C SER A 590 5.53 1.65 -21.11
N GLY A 591 6.69 2.17 -21.54
CA GLY A 591 7.97 2.02 -20.84
C GLY A 591 8.05 2.85 -19.56
N ILE A 592 7.57 4.09 -19.63
CA ILE A 592 7.43 4.99 -18.48
C ILE A 592 6.51 4.35 -17.43
N ALA A 593 5.36 3.81 -17.84
CA ALA A 593 4.46 3.08 -16.94
C ALA A 593 5.18 1.89 -16.27
N MET A 594 5.85 1.03 -17.04
CA MET A 594 6.57 -0.12 -16.47
C MET A 594 7.63 0.33 -15.44
N GLY A 595 8.47 1.32 -15.77
CA GLY A 595 9.48 1.85 -14.86
C GLY A 595 8.89 2.46 -13.58
N CYS A 596 7.85 3.28 -13.70
CA CYS A 596 7.15 3.83 -12.53
C CYS A 596 6.59 2.73 -11.62
N ARG A 597 6.02 1.66 -12.21
CA ARG A 597 5.31 0.62 -11.46
C ARG A 597 6.22 -0.45 -10.87
N LEU A 598 7.35 -0.80 -11.49
CA LEU A 598 8.42 -1.57 -10.84
C LEU A 598 8.83 -0.92 -9.51
N LYS A 599 9.01 0.41 -9.53
CA LYS A 599 9.44 1.19 -8.38
C LYS A 599 8.33 1.37 -7.33
N GLU A 600 7.12 1.73 -7.73
CA GLU A 600 5.99 1.97 -6.82
C GLU A 600 5.41 0.69 -6.20
N LYS A 601 5.27 -0.39 -6.99
CA LYS A 601 4.62 -1.64 -6.55
C LYS A 601 5.58 -2.64 -5.92
N LEU A 602 6.73 -2.87 -6.57
CA LEU A 602 7.69 -3.87 -6.11
C LEU A 602 8.81 -3.28 -5.24
N GLY A 603 8.91 -1.95 -5.16
CA GLY A 603 10.02 -1.27 -4.50
C GLY A 603 11.35 -1.45 -5.26
N PHE A 604 11.29 -1.78 -6.54
CA PHE A 604 12.44 -2.22 -7.32
C PHE A 604 13.01 -1.08 -8.18
N ASP A 605 14.30 -0.79 -8.02
CA ASP A 605 14.98 0.37 -8.63
C ASP A 605 16.19 -0.01 -9.53
N GLN A 606 16.42 -1.31 -9.73
CA GLN A 606 17.59 -1.86 -10.40
C GLN A 606 17.26 -2.32 -11.83
N PHE A 607 16.81 -1.36 -12.64
CA PHE A 607 16.40 -1.58 -14.03
C PHE A 607 16.93 -0.46 -14.96
N ARG A 608 16.92 -0.72 -16.27
CA ARG A 608 17.24 0.27 -17.31
C ARG A 608 16.13 0.34 -18.35
N ILE A 609 15.90 1.52 -18.90
CA ILE A 609 15.02 1.79 -20.04
C ILE A 609 15.91 2.30 -21.17
N TYR A 610 15.97 1.61 -22.31
CA TYR A 610 16.72 2.06 -23.48
C TYR A 610 15.75 2.58 -24.54
N ASP A 611 16.00 3.76 -25.10
CA ASP A 611 15.29 4.26 -26.26
C ASP A 611 16.29 4.75 -27.31
N ARG A 612 16.03 4.41 -28.57
CA ARG A 612 16.80 4.89 -29.73
C ARG A 612 16.61 6.38 -29.95
N GLN A 613 15.45 6.93 -29.64
CA GLN A 613 15.13 8.35 -29.84
C GLN A 613 15.98 9.24 -28.92
N ALA A 614 16.14 10.51 -29.30
CA ALA A 614 16.93 11.46 -28.52
C ALA A 614 16.22 11.94 -27.23
N GLY A 615 14.92 11.68 -27.06
CA GLY A 615 14.13 12.16 -25.93
C GLY A 615 12.93 11.30 -25.57
N ILE A 616 12.32 11.63 -24.43
CA ILE A 616 11.25 10.86 -23.79
C ILE A 616 9.88 11.22 -24.40
N GLY A 617 9.06 10.20 -24.70
CA GLY A 617 7.67 10.40 -25.15
C GLY A 617 7.21 9.52 -26.32
N GLY A 618 8.12 8.77 -26.96
CA GLY A 618 7.80 7.83 -28.04
C GLY A 618 7.00 8.46 -29.18
N THR A 619 5.77 8.01 -29.40
CA THR A 619 4.83 8.58 -30.40
C THR A 619 4.73 10.10 -30.34
N TRP A 620 4.75 10.69 -29.13
CA TRP A 620 4.64 12.13 -28.92
C TRP A 620 5.97 12.88 -29.04
N TRP A 621 7.11 12.16 -28.98
CA TRP A 621 8.42 12.71 -29.27
C TRP A 621 8.65 12.86 -30.78
N ILE A 622 8.24 11.85 -31.57
CA ILE A 622 8.45 11.85 -33.04
C ILE A 622 7.42 12.68 -33.81
N ASN A 623 6.14 12.62 -33.44
CA ASN A 623 5.09 13.34 -34.18
C ASN A 623 5.07 14.82 -33.75
N ARG A 624 5.69 15.68 -34.55
CA ARG A 624 5.78 17.14 -34.31
C ARG A 624 5.06 18.00 -35.35
N TYR A 625 4.26 17.40 -36.24
CA TYR A 625 3.55 18.18 -37.26
C TYR A 625 2.61 19.24 -36.64
N PRO A 626 2.34 20.36 -37.35
CA PRO A 626 1.53 21.46 -36.82
C PRO A 626 0.14 20.99 -36.39
N GLY A 627 -0.26 21.34 -35.17
CA GLY A 627 -1.56 20.95 -34.62
C GLY A 627 -1.64 19.53 -34.05
N VAL A 628 -0.52 18.80 -33.94
CA VAL A 628 -0.48 17.46 -33.32
C VAL A 628 -1.13 17.46 -31.93
N ALA A 629 -2.22 16.70 -31.80
CA ALA A 629 -3.00 16.62 -30.55
C ALA A 629 -3.69 15.26 -30.40
N CYS A 630 -3.96 14.88 -29.15
CA CYS A 630 -4.66 13.63 -28.84
C CYS A 630 -6.17 13.74 -29.08
N ASP A 631 -6.74 12.68 -29.64
CA ASP A 631 -8.18 12.50 -29.84
C ASP A 631 -8.91 11.99 -28.58
N VAL A 632 -8.17 11.63 -27.53
CA VAL A 632 -8.70 11.27 -26.21
C VAL A 632 -8.59 12.46 -25.24
N PRO A 633 -9.61 12.73 -24.40
CA PRO A 633 -9.51 13.82 -23.41
C PRO A 633 -8.37 13.61 -22.40
N ALA A 634 -7.65 14.67 -22.05
CA ALA A 634 -6.40 14.64 -21.27
C ALA A 634 -6.53 13.91 -19.91
N VAL A 635 -7.67 14.11 -19.24
CA VAL A 635 -8.01 13.51 -17.94
C VAL A 635 -8.12 11.98 -18.02
N PHE A 636 -8.36 11.42 -19.21
CA PHE A 636 -8.39 9.98 -19.47
C PHE A 636 -7.15 9.49 -20.25
N TYR A 637 -6.51 10.35 -21.06
CA TYR A 637 -5.20 10.13 -21.67
C TYR A 637 -4.06 10.54 -20.73
N SER A 638 -4.08 9.95 -19.53
CA SER A 638 -3.05 10.13 -18.50
C SER A 638 -3.00 8.90 -17.60
N PHE A 639 -1.88 8.67 -16.91
CA PHE A 639 -1.72 7.55 -15.99
C PHE A 639 -2.68 7.68 -14.80
N SER A 640 -3.37 6.59 -14.46
CA SER A 640 -4.29 6.54 -13.31
C SER A 640 -3.58 6.69 -11.96
N PHE A 641 -2.30 6.30 -11.89
CA PHE A 641 -1.43 6.50 -10.72
C PHE A 641 -0.77 7.90 -10.68
N ALA A 642 -0.76 8.63 -11.80
CA ALA A 642 -0.19 9.97 -11.90
C ALA A 642 -1.11 10.95 -12.67
N PRO A 643 -2.36 11.18 -12.22
CA PRO A 643 -3.25 12.10 -12.89
C PRO A 643 -2.74 13.54 -12.76
N ASN A 644 -2.78 14.30 -13.86
CA ASN A 644 -2.42 15.72 -13.90
C ASN A 644 -3.69 16.58 -13.75
N PRO A 645 -3.81 17.43 -12.70
CA PRO A 645 -4.91 18.40 -12.61
C PRO A 645 -4.68 19.64 -13.47
N LYS A 646 -3.44 19.91 -13.93
CA LYS A 646 -3.02 21.15 -14.60
C LYS A 646 -3.12 21.11 -16.12
N TRP A 647 -3.97 20.26 -16.69
CA TRP A 647 -4.17 20.19 -18.15
C TRP A 647 -4.73 21.52 -18.68
N SER A 648 -4.05 22.09 -19.68
CA SER A 648 -4.43 23.38 -20.30
C SER A 648 -5.64 23.27 -21.23
N SER A 649 -5.82 22.13 -21.88
CA SER A 649 -6.91 21.89 -22.85
C SER A 649 -7.68 20.61 -22.53
N PHE A 650 -8.86 20.45 -23.11
CA PHE A 650 -9.61 19.20 -22.95
C PHE A 650 -8.95 18.04 -23.73
N HIS A 651 -8.43 18.35 -24.92
CA HIS A 651 -7.70 17.43 -25.80
C HIS A 651 -6.24 17.91 -25.98
N PRO A 652 -5.26 17.27 -25.31
CA PRO A 652 -3.94 17.85 -25.10
C PRO A 652 -3.08 17.84 -26.38
N PRO A 653 -2.34 18.92 -26.66
CA PRO A 653 -1.36 18.96 -27.74
C PRO A 653 -0.12 18.10 -27.41
N GLY A 654 0.59 17.63 -28.44
CA GLY A 654 1.74 16.72 -28.28
C GLY A 654 2.82 17.26 -27.33
N ALA A 655 3.14 18.55 -27.40
CA ALA A 655 4.11 19.18 -26.50
C ALA A 655 3.71 19.13 -25.01
N GLU A 656 2.41 19.26 -24.70
CA GLU A 656 1.92 19.15 -23.31
C GLU A 656 1.99 17.69 -22.81
N LEU A 657 1.77 16.72 -23.70
CA LEU A 657 1.92 15.29 -23.39
C LEU A 657 3.38 14.89 -23.14
N VAL A 658 4.33 15.36 -23.96
CA VAL A 658 5.77 15.14 -23.73
C VAL A 658 6.20 15.76 -22.39
N LYS A 659 5.74 16.99 -22.09
CA LYS A 659 6.01 17.63 -20.79
C LYS A 659 5.44 16.80 -19.63
N TYR A 660 4.18 16.36 -19.72
CA TYR A 660 3.56 15.50 -18.72
C TYR A 660 4.34 14.19 -18.48
N MET A 661 4.82 13.53 -19.55
CA MET A 661 5.62 12.31 -19.44
C MET A 661 6.97 12.56 -18.75
N ASN A 662 7.62 13.69 -19.01
CA ASN A 662 8.85 14.10 -18.32
C ASN A 662 8.61 14.46 -16.85
N ASP A 663 7.50 15.15 -16.54
CA ASP A 663 7.07 15.44 -15.16
C ASP A 663 6.79 14.14 -14.38
N VAL A 664 6.20 13.12 -15.02
CA VAL A 664 6.00 11.78 -14.43
C VAL A 664 7.33 11.08 -14.19
N CYS A 665 8.24 11.06 -15.18
CA CYS A 665 9.57 10.46 -15.01
C CYS A 665 10.34 11.08 -13.83
N SER A 666 10.27 12.40 -13.71
CA SER A 666 10.89 13.16 -12.63
C SER A 666 10.23 12.89 -11.27
N LYS A 667 8.90 12.87 -11.21
CA LYS A 667 8.11 12.57 -9.99
C LYS A 667 8.41 11.18 -9.43
N PHE A 668 8.55 10.17 -10.30
CA PHE A 668 8.87 8.80 -9.90
C PHE A 668 10.38 8.54 -9.80
N LYS A 669 11.23 9.52 -10.12
CA LYS A 669 12.70 9.39 -10.17
C LYS A 669 13.12 8.21 -11.04
N ILE A 670 12.69 8.20 -12.28
CA ILE A 670 13.11 7.19 -13.29
C ILE A 670 13.87 7.80 -14.46
N THR A 671 14.04 9.12 -14.50
CA THR A 671 14.81 9.83 -15.55
C THR A 671 16.26 9.33 -15.63
N ASP A 672 16.88 9.00 -14.49
CA ASP A 672 18.22 8.40 -14.39
C ASP A 672 18.30 6.94 -14.88
N LYS A 673 17.15 6.28 -15.05
CA LYS A 673 17.03 4.91 -15.56
C LYS A 673 16.88 4.87 -17.09
N ILE A 674 16.51 5.99 -17.71
CA ILE A 674 16.29 6.11 -19.15
C ILE A 674 17.61 6.50 -19.83
N GLN A 675 17.96 5.76 -20.88
CA GLN A 675 19.12 6.01 -21.73
C GLN A 675 18.65 6.17 -23.17
N CYS A 676 18.52 7.43 -23.60
CA CYS A 676 18.22 7.84 -24.98
C CYS A 676 19.39 7.53 -25.94
N ASN A 677 19.17 7.70 -27.24
CA ASN A 677 20.15 7.42 -28.30
C ASN A 677 20.77 6.00 -28.17
N THR A 678 20.01 5.02 -27.66
CA THR A 678 20.47 3.64 -27.48
C THR A 678 19.43 2.69 -28.05
N ASP A 679 19.72 2.17 -29.24
CA ASP A 679 18.89 1.19 -29.91
C ASP A 679 19.17 -0.23 -29.38
N VAL A 680 18.12 -1.05 -29.30
CA VAL A 680 18.24 -2.46 -28.90
C VAL A 680 18.11 -3.30 -30.17
N GLU A 681 19.25 -3.80 -30.65
CA GLU A 681 19.35 -4.55 -31.91
C GLU A 681 18.63 -5.89 -31.81
N GLY A 682 18.80 -6.58 -30.68
CA GLY A 682 18.07 -7.80 -30.42
C GLY A 682 18.32 -8.40 -29.04
N CYS A 683 17.42 -9.33 -28.69
CA CYS A 683 17.43 -10.07 -27.43
C CYS A 683 17.47 -11.57 -27.73
N THR A 684 18.40 -12.31 -27.16
CA THR A 684 18.56 -13.76 -27.40
C THR A 684 18.53 -14.52 -26.07
N TRP A 685 17.68 -15.54 -25.98
CA TRP A 685 17.54 -16.33 -24.76
C TRP A 685 18.67 -17.35 -24.59
N LEU A 686 19.29 -17.37 -23.41
CA LEU A 686 20.34 -18.31 -23.03
C LEU A 686 19.76 -19.37 -22.09
N GLU A 687 19.61 -20.60 -22.59
CA GLU A 687 18.89 -21.66 -21.85
C GLU A 687 19.62 -22.09 -20.57
N ASP A 688 20.94 -22.27 -20.64
CA ASP A 688 21.76 -22.74 -19.52
C ASP A 688 21.83 -21.72 -18.37
N GLU A 689 21.86 -20.43 -18.72
CA GLU A 689 21.90 -19.32 -17.77
C GLU A 689 20.51 -18.85 -17.32
N LYS A 690 19.46 -19.19 -18.09
CA LYS A 690 18.06 -18.75 -17.91
C LYS A 690 17.93 -17.23 -17.85
N ILE A 691 18.65 -16.53 -18.72
CA ILE A 691 18.66 -15.08 -18.87
C ILE A 691 18.71 -14.70 -20.35
N TRP A 692 18.44 -13.44 -20.63
CA TRP A 692 18.54 -12.84 -21.96
C TRP A 692 19.92 -12.22 -22.17
N GLU A 693 20.57 -12.53 -23.28
CA GLU A 693 21.54 -11.64 -23.91
C GLU A 693 20.78 -10.50 -24.58
N VAL A 694 21.24 -9.26 -24.41
CA VAL A 694 20.68 -8.08 -25.07
C VAL A 694 21.79 -7.30 -25.74
N ARG A 695 21.67 -7.07 -27.06
CA ARG A 695 22.63 -6.31 -27.87
C ARG A 695 22.17 -4.87 -28.04
N LEU A 696 22.99 -3.93 -27.59
CA LEU A 696 22.76 -2.49 -27.63
C LEU A 696 23.64 -1.83 -28.69
N ARG A 697 23.07 -0.84 -29.39
CA ARG A 697 23.78 0.05 -30.32
C ARG A 697 23.62 1.49 -29.84
N HIS A 698 24.73 2.10 -29.42
CA HIS A 698 24.76 3.49 -29.00
C HIS A 698 24.83 4.36 -30.24
N MET A 699 23.94 5.34 -30.36
CA MET A 699 23.70 6.10 -31.58
C MET A 699 24.29 7.50 -31.51
N MET A 700 24.69 8.02 -32.67
CA MET A 700 25.03 9.43 -32.83
C MET A 700 23.81 10.31 -32.51
N PRO A 701 23.95 11.40 -31.73
CA PRO A 701 22.83 12.28 -31.40
C PRO A 701 22.05 12.73 -32.64
N GLY A 702 20.72 12.60 -32.59
CA GLY A 702 19.81 12.93 -33.69
C GLY A 702 19.62 11.84 -34.74
N THR A 703 20.49 10.82 -34.85
CA THR A 703 20.26 9.69 -35.79
C THR A 703 19.23 8.69 -35.26
N GLY A 704 19.02 8.68 -33.95
CA GLY A 704 17.95 7.96 -33.27
C GLY A 704 16.54 8.34 -33.72
N ASP A 705 16.34 9.62 -34.05
CA ASP A 705 15.06 10.15 -34.49
C ASP A 705 14.76 9.86 -35.97
N LEU A 706 15.73 9.39 -36.77
CA LEU A 706 15.53 9.01 -38.19
C LEU A 706 14.65 7.74 -38.35
N SER A 707 14.19 7.44 -39.57
CA SER A 707 13.63 6.10 -39.85
C SER A 707 14.73 5.04 -40.00
N VAL A 708 14.38 3.75 -39.96
CA VAL A 708 15.34 2.68 -40.28
C VAL A 708 15.90 2.86 -41.70
N LYS A 709 15.09 3.26 -42.68
CA LYS A 709 15.54 3.49 -44.06
C LYS A 709 16.57 4.62 -44.13
N ASP A 710 16.26 5.78 -43.53
CA ASP A 710 17.16 6.95 -43.60
C ASP A 710 18.50 6.69 -42.90
N ARG A 711 18.48 5.90 -41.81
CA ARG A 711 19.72 5.40 -41.19
C ARG A 711 20.51 4.52 -42.14
N ASN A 712 19.88 3.56 -42.81
CA ASN A 712 20.56 2.67 -43.74
C ASN A 712 21.17 3.45 -44.92
N THR A 713 20.42 4.38 -45.53
CA THR A 713 20.95 5.26 -46.58
C THR A 713 22.12 6.12 -46.11
N ARG A 714 22.10 6.57 -44.85
CA ARG A 714 23.25 7.29 -44.26
C ARG A 714 24.45 6.37 -44.00
N ILE A 715 24.22 5.14 -43.56
CA ILE A 715 25.28 4.12 -43.38
C ILE A 715 25.91 3.74 -44.72
N GLU A 716 25.11 3.60 -45.79
CA GLU A 716 25.56 3.31 -47.15
C GLU A 716 26.42 4.45 -47.73
N LYS A 717 26.09 5.71 -47.39
CA LYS A 717 26.79 6.91 -47.91
C LYS A 717 28.01 7.32 -47.08
N ASP A 718 27.84 7.43 -45.76
CA ASP A 718 28.80 8.05 -44.83
C ASP A 718 29.48 7.00 -43.91
N GLY A 719 29.16 5.70 -44.07
CA GLY A 719 29.67 4.60 -43.26
C GLY A 719 28.93 4.40 -41.93
N GLU A 720 29.14 3.24 -41.28
CA GLU A 720 28.39 2.85 -40.06
C GLU A 720 28.59 3.81 -38.88
N GLN A 721 29.80 4.39 -38.76
CA GLN A 721 30.18 5.35 -37.72
C GLN A 721 29.37 6.66 -37.78
N SER A 722 28.70 6.95 -38.91
CA SER A 722 27.79 8.09 -39.05
C SER A 722 26.50 7.95 -38.23
N VAL A 723 26.14 6.71 -37.83
CA VAL A 723 24.92 6.39 -37.09
C VAL A 723 25.21 5.75 -35.74
N PHE A 724 26.21 4.87 -35.63
CA PHE A 724 26.51 4.14 -34.39
C PHE A 724 27.91 4.46 -33.85
N ILE A 725 28.00 4.76 -32.55
CA ILE A 725 29.23 5.09 -31.82
C ILE A 725 29.91 3.81 -31.30
N LYS A 726 29.13 2.91 -30.69
CA LYS A 726 29.62 1.65 -30.11
C LYS A 726 28.52 0.60 -30.02
N ARG A 727 28.93 -0.67 -30.03
CA ARG A 727 28.09 -1.82 -29.67
C ARG A 727 28.40 -2.26 -28.24
N GLU A 728 27.41 -2.76 -27.53
CA GLU A 728 27.54 -3.24 -26.15
C GLU A 728 26.59 -4.42 -25.93
N THR A 729 27.07 -5.49 -25.31
CA THR A 729 26.26 -6.65 -24.95
C THR A 729 26.04 -6.65 -23.45
N ILE A 730 24.80 -6.84 -23.01
CA ILE A 730 24.44 -6.97 -21.60
C ILE A 730 23.66 -8.28 -21.36
N ARG A 731 23.50 -8.65 -20.08
CA ARG A 731 22.69 -9.78 -19.62
C ARG A 731 21.48 -9.28 -18.82
N ALA A 732 20.31 -9.88 -18.99
CA ALA A 732 19.10 -9.45 -18.29
C ALA A 732 18.21 -10.63 -17.84
N LYS A 733 17.63 -10.57 -16.64
CA LYS A 733 16.73 -11.64 -16.17
C LYS A 733 15.35 -11.56 -16.81
N VAL A 734 14.87 -10.34 -17.01
CA VAL A 734 13.59 -10.00 -17.62
C VAL A 734 13.82 -8.95 -18.71
N VAL A 735 13.23 -9.17 -19.88
CA VAL A 735 13.19 -8.19 -20.97
C VAL A 735 11.74 -7.80 -21.22
N ILE A 736 11.48 -6.50 -21.32
CA ILE A 736 10.15 -5.94 -21.48
C ILE A 736 10.14 -5.04 -22.71
N SER A 737 9.48 -5.46 -23.77
CA SER A 737 9.29 -4.62 -24.95
C SER A 737 8.15 -3.63 -24.74
N CYS A 738 8.47 -2.35 -24.93
CA CYS A 738 7.54 -1.21 -24.89
C CYS A 738 7.71 -0.34 -26.16
N VAL A 739 8.18 -0.92 -27.26
CA VAL A 739 8.56 -0.20 -28.50
C VAL A 739 7.38 0.46 -29.21
N GLY A 740 6.15 0.00 -28.97
CA GLY A 740 4.92 0.51 -29.60
C GLY A 740 4.64 -0.05 -30.99
N GLY A 741 3.48 0.31 -31.56
CA GLY A 741 2.98 -0.20 -32.85
C GLY A 741 2.79 0.83 -33.96
N LEU A 742 3.21 2.09 -33.74
CA LEU A 742 3.11 3.19 -34.72
C LEU A 742 4.43 3.98 -34.74
N VAL A 743 5.51 3.33 -35.19
CA VAL A 743 6.89 3.79 -34.95
C VAL A 743 7.61 4.19 -36.25
N GLU A 744 7.71 3.26 -37.20
CA GLU A 744 8.34 3.51 -38.50
C GLU A 744 7.29 4.09 -39.48
N PRO A 745 7.53 5.28 -40.06
CA PRO A 745 6.63 5.87 -41.03
C PRO A 745 6.69 5.12 -42.37
N ASN A 746 5.56 5.09 -43.10
CA ASN A 746 5.55 4.52 -44.44
C ASN A 746 6.41 5.36 -45.40
N ALA A 747 7.31 4.70 -46.13
CA ALA A 747 8.10 5.33 -47.17
C ALA A 747 7.22 5.85 -48.33
N ALA A 748 7.81 6.67 -49.21
CA ALA A 748 7.20 7.05 -50.47
C ALA A 748 6.75 5.79 -51.28
N PRO A 749 5.53 5.76 -51.85
CA PRO A 749 5.04 4.59 -52.57
C PRO A 749 5.89 4.25 -53.81
N LYS A 750 6.57 3.09 -53.78
CA LYS A 750 7.48 2.63 -54.86
C LYS A 750 6.80 2.43 -56.22
N ASN A 751 5.48 2.27 -56.23
CA ASN A 751 4.68 2.09 -57.46
C ASN A 751 4.43 3.41 -58.21
N ILE A 752 4.90 4.55 -57.68
CA ILE A 752 4.83 5.87 -58.31
C ILE A 752 6.27 6.23 -58.70
N PRO A 753 6.61 6.36 -60.00
CA PRO A 753 7.95 6.73 -60.44
C PRO A 753 8.27 8.22 -60.16
N GLY A 754 9.57 8.52 -60.09
CA GLY A 754 10.10 9.90 -60.12
C GLY A 754 10.33 10.58 -58.76
N TRP A 755 10.16 9.87 -57.64
CA TRP A 755 10.48 10.42 -56.30
C TRP A 755 11.93 10.92 -56.14
N GLU A 756 12.87 10.30 -56.84
CA GLU A 756 14.31 10.64 -56.76
C GLU A 756 14.70 11.81 -57.68
N SER A 757 13.88 12.15 -58.67
CA SER A 757 14.09 13.27 -59.60
C SER A 757 13.49 14.60 -59.12
N PHE A 758 12.60 14.57 -58.12
CA PHE A 758 11.96 15.77 -57.57
C PHE A 758 13.02 16.70 -56.93
N LYS A 759 13.04 17.97 -57.35
CA LYS A 759 14.00 18.98 -56.84
C LYS A 759 13.53 19.66 -55.55
N GLY A 760 12.25 19.53 -55.23
CA GLY A 760 11.65 20.07 -54.02
C GLY A 760 11.84 19.16 -52.80
N GLU A 761 11.27 19.56 -51.68
CA GLU A 761 11.40 18.83 -50.41
C GLU A 761 10.32 17.74 -50.24
N VAL A 762 10.73 16.53 -49.85
CA VAL A 762 9.82 15.42 -49.53
C VAL A 762 10.07 14.95 -48.10
N PHE A 763 9.04 14.99 -47.25
CA PHE A 763 9.14 14.50 -45.88
C PHE A 763 7.83 13.90 -45.37
N HIS A 764 7.91 12.99 -44.41
CA HIS A 764 6.74 12.40 -43.76
C HIS A 764 6.28 13.23 -42.55
N SER A 765 4.97 13.34 -42.36
CA SER A 765 4.35 14.09 -41.25
C SER A 765 4.88 13.71 -39.86
N ALA A 766 5.22 12.44 -39.64
CA ALA A 766 5.84 11.95 -38.41
C ALA A 766 7.34 12.30 -38.24
N ARG A 767 7.93 13.08 -39.17
CA ARG A 767 9.31 13.58 -39.19
C ARG A 767 9.30 15.00 -39.78
N TRP A 768 8.52 15.88 -39.14
CA TRP A 768 8.27 17.23 -39.64
C TRP A 768 9.56 18.05 -39.72
N LYS A 769 9.89 18.56 -40.91
CA LYS A 769 10.97 19.51 -41.16
C LYS A 769 10.46 20.93 -40.88
N TYR A 770 11.05 21.62 -39.92
CA TYR A 770 10.73 23.02 -39.57
C TYR A 770 11.64 24.04 -40.25
N ASP A 771 12.72 23.56 -40.84
CA ASP A 771 13.71 24.25 -41.67
C ASP A 771 13.22 24.52 -43.10
N VAL A 772 12.14 23.85 -43.53
CA VAL A 772 11.50 24.06 -44.84
C VAL A 772 10.47 25.18 -44.74
N ASP A 773 10.70 26.30 -45.44
CA ASP A 773 9.71 27.35 -45.58
C ASP A 773 8.57 26.91 -46.52
N LEU A 774 7.34 27.07 -46.04
CA LEU A 774 6.10 26.70 -46.73
C LEU A 774 5.34 27.94 -47.24
N LYS A 775 5.82 29.14 -46.93
CA LYS A 775 5.19 30.39 -47.34
C LYS A 775 5.29 30.56 -48.86
N ASP A 776 4.18 30.96 -49.49
CA ASP A 776 4.05 31.18 -50.92
C ASP A 776 4.38 29.93 -51.80
N LYS A 777 4.48 28.74 -51.19
CA LYS A 777 4.77 27.45 -51.83
C LYS A 777 3.53 26.68 -52.26
N ASN A 778 3.68 25.84 -53.29
CA ASN A 778 2.69 24.86 -53.70
C ASN A 778 2.97 23.53 -52.99
N VAL A 779 2.07 23.09 -52.12
CA VAL A 779 2.27 21.94 -51.23
C VAL A 779 1.34 20.79 -51.61
N VAL A 780 1.90 19.63 -51.92
CA VAL A 780 1.13 18.40 -52.19
C VAL A 780 1.10 17.54 -50.94
N VAL A 781 -0.09 17.11 -50.52
CA VAL A 781 -0.28 16.28 -49.32
C VAL A 781 -0.84 14.91 -49.70
N VAL A 782 -0.04 13.86 -49.47
CA VAL A 782 -0.44 12.49 -49.81
C VAL A 782 -1.09 11.82 -48.61
N GLY A 783 -2.43 11.82 -48.58
CA GLY A 783 -3.24 11.13 -47.58
C GLY A 783 -4.19 12.03 -46.77
N THR A 784 -5.24 11.39 -46.23
CA THR A 784 -6.34 12.01 -45.46
C THR A 784 -6.50 11.39 -44.06
N GLY A 785 -5.44 10.81 -43.50
CA GLY A 785 -5.45 10.24 -42.15
C GLY A 785 -5.50 11.29 -41.03
N CYS A 786 -5.51 10.83 -39.77
CA CYS A 786 -5.59 11.72 -38.59
C CYS A 786 -4.54 12.85 -38.60
N SER A 787 -3.31 12.57 -39.03
CA SER A 787 -2.25 13.59 -39.13
C SER A 787 -2.61 14.70 -40.11
N ALA A 788 -3.02 14.35 -41.33
CA ALA A 788 -3.37 15.32 -42.36
C ALA A 788 -4.55 16.20 -41.94
N ALA A 789 -5.58 15.62 -41.29
CA ALA A 789 -6.71 16.39 -40.78
C ALA A 789 -6.32 17.44 -39.70
N GLN A 790 -5.17 17.29 -39.03
CA GLN A 790 -4.68 18.24 -38.02
C GLN A 790 -3.78 19.34 -38.59
N PHE A 791 -2.96 19.04 -39.61
CA PHE A 791 -2.02 20.04 -40.19
C PHE A 791 -2.51 20.71 -41.49
N VAL A 792 -3.32 20.06 -42.32
CA VAL A 792 -3.71 20.62 -43.65
C VAL A 792 -4.40 21.99 -43.55
N PRO A 793 -5.37 22.22 -42.65
CA PRO A 793 -5.99 23.55 -42.52
C PRO A 793 -5.00 24.65 -42.10
N ARG A 794 -3.89 24.26 -41.46
CA ARG A 794 -2.84 25.17 -41.00
C ARG A 794 -1.85 25.53 -42.10
N LEU A 795 -1.70 24.70 -43.14
CA LEU A 795 -0.79 25.00 -44.25
C LEU A 795 -1.18 26.32 -44.96
N ALA A 796 -2.47 26.47 -45.28
CA ALA A 796 -2.99 27.70 -45.86
C ALA A 796 -3.09 28.84 -44.83
N LYS A 797 -3.55 28.56 -43.60
CA LYS A 797 -3.85 29.59 -42.59
C LYS A 797 -2.64 30.09 -41.80
N ASP A 798 -1.86 29.18 -41.23
CA ASP A 798 -0.79 29.50 -40.28
C ASP A 798 0.57 29.63 -41.00
N TYR A 799 0.78 28.88 -42.10
CA TYR A 799 2.05 28.83 -42.85
C TYR A 799 2.03 29.63 -44.16
N GLY A 800 0.88 30.14 -44.60
CA GLY A 800 0.80 30.98 -45.80
C GLY A 800 1.14 30.26 -47.11
N ALA A 801 0.87 28.95 -47.21
CA ALA A 801 1.03 28.22 -48.47
C ALA A 801 0.17 28.85 -49.58
N LYS A 802 0.74 28.91 -50.80
CA LYS A 802 0.08 29.47 -52.00
C LYS A 802 -1.04 28.56 -52.50
N SER A 803 -0.77 27.26 -52.52
CA SER A 803 -1.74 26.22 -52.87
C SER A 803 -1.45 24.95 -52.08
N VAL A 804 -2.50 24.17 -51.78
CA VAL A 804 -2.41 22.90 -51.06
C VAL A 804 -3.29 21.87 -51.77
N THR A 805 -2.67 20.93 -52.48
CA THR A 805 -3.39 19.83 -53.16
C THR A 805 -3.31 18.56 -52.32
N GLN A 806 -4.44 18.16 -51.72
CA GLN A 806 -4.55 16.97 -50.89
C GLN A 806 -5.10 15.77 -51.69
N VAL A 807 -4.29 14.72 -51.83
CA VAL A 807 -4.65 13.49 -52.54
C VAL A 807 -5.29 12.49 -51.58
N MET A 808 -6.55 12.13 -51.86
CA MET A 808 -7.40 11.25 -51.04
C MET A 808 -7.72 9.93 -51.75
N ARG A 809 -7.25 8.81 -51.20
CA ARG A 809 -7.62 7.48 -51.73
C ARG A 809 -9.02 7.02 -51.34
N THR A 810 -9.46 7.32 -50.12
CA THR A 810 -10.76 6.91 -49.55
C THR A 810 -11.18 7.92 -48.48
N PRO A 811 -12.43 8.39 -48.44
CA PRO A 811 -12.87 9.34 -47.43
C PRO A 811 -12.94 8.69 -46.03
N PRO A 812 -12.43 9.37 -44.99
CA PRO A 812 -12.56 8.93 -43.61
C PRO A 812 -13.90 9.36 -43.00
N TRP A 813 -14.38 8.61 -42.00
CA TRP A 813 -15.46 9.10 -41.14
C TRP A 813 -14.92 10.16 -40.17
N VAL A 814 -15.30 11.42 -40.41
CA VAL A 814 -14.95 12.57 -39.59
C VAL A 814 -16.05 12.83 -38.56
N VAL A 815 -15.66 13.09 -37.33
CA VAL A 815 -16.55 13.25 -36.16
C VAL A 815 -16.22 14.56 -35.45
N PRO A 816 -17.20 15.39 -35.07
CA PRO A 816 -16.94 16.62 -34.34
C PRO A 816 -16.13 16.37 -33.05
N ARG A 817 -15.16 17.25 -32.78
CA ARG A 817 -14.40 17.26 -31.52
C ARG A 817 -15.35 17.55 -30.35
N VAL A 818 -15.09 16.94 -29.19
CA VAL A 818 -15.87 17.19 -27.98
C VAL A 818 -15.45 18.54 -27.40
N ILE A 819 -16.37 19.50 -27.40
CA ILE A 819 -16.16 20.80 -26.76
C ILE A 819 -16.33 20.64 -25.25
N PRO A 820 -15.38 21.07 -24.40
CA PRO A 820 -15.52 20.98 -22.96
C PRO A 820 -16.66 21.89 -22.43
N PRO A 821 -17.21 21.62 -21.23
CA PRO A 821 -18.12 22.53 -20.55
C PRO A 821 -17.49 23.93 -20.41
N GLY A 822 -18.21 24.97 -20.85
CA GLY A 822 -17.72 26.35 -20.87
C GLY A 822 -16.88 26.74 -22.10
N GLY A 823 -16.50 25.79 -22.96
CA GLY A 823 -15.58 26.04 -24.08
C GLY A 823 -14.10 25.97 -23.68
N GLU A 824 -13.20 25.90 -24.67
CA GLU A 824 -11.76 25.65 -24.43
C GLU A 824 -11.08 26.80 -23.65
N GLU A 825 -11.47 28.06 -23.85
CA GLU A 825 -10.95 29.21 -23.09
C GLU A 825 -11.31 29.14 -21.61
N TRP A 826 -12.60 28.93 -21.30
CA TRP A 826 -13.06 28.76 -19.93
C TRP A 826 -12.40 27.53 -19.27
N TRP A 827 -12.26 26.44 -20.03
CA TRP A 827 -11.58 25.24 -19.57
C TRP A 827 -10.12 25.53 -19.17
N SER A 828 -9.35 26.16 -20.06
CA SER A 828 -7.95 26.50 -19.78
C SER A 828 -7.79 27.43 -18.57
N ALA A 829 -8.71 28.39 -18.38
CA ALA A 829 -8.64 29.32 -17.26
C ALA A 829 -9.08 28.71 -15.92
N ASN A 830 -10.09 27.83 -15.91
CA ASN A 830 -10.76 27.39 -14.68
C ASN A 830 -10.47 25.94 -14.29
N ALA A 831 -10.31 25.02 -15.25
CA ALA A 831 -10.17 23.59 -14.96
C ALA A 831 -8.93 23.25 -14.10
N PRO A 832 -7.73 23.85 -14.33
CA PRO A 832 -6.57 23.63 -13.46
C PRO A 832 -6.83 23.99 -11.99
N THR A 833 -7.50 25.11 -11.75
CA THR A 833 -7.86 25.60 -10.40
C THR A 833 -8.91 24.71 -9.75
N LEU A 834 -9.95 24.32 -10.50
CA LEU A 834 -11.01 23.44 -10.02
C LEU A 834 -10.49 22.04 -9.68
N PHE A 835 -9.70 21.41 -10.56
CA PHE A 835 -9.18 20.06 -10.32
C PHE A 835 -8.10 20.00 -9.24
N SER A 836 -7.39 21.10 -8.99
CA SER A 836 -6.42 21.19 -7.89
C SER A 836 -7.10 21.40 -6.53
N ASN A 837 -8.20 22.16 -6.48
CA ASN A 837 -8.86 22.54 -5.23
C ASN A 837 -10.06 21.67 -4.83
N ALA A 838 -10.72 20.96 -5.76
CA ALA A 838 -11.88 20.12 -5.50
C ALA A 838 -11.50 18.62 -5.43
N PRO A 839 -11.41 18.00 -4.23
CA PRO A 839 -10.94 16.63 -4.10
C PRO A 839 -11.87 15.64 -4.82
N GLY A 840 -11.28 14.83 -5.70
CA GLY A 840 -12.00 13.77 -6.42
C GLY A 840 -12.72 14.21 -7.71
N LEU A 841 -12.87 15.52 -7.98
CA LEU A 841 -13.53 16.02 -9.20
C LEU A 841 -12.88 15.47 -10.48
N LEU A 842 -11.55 15.55 -10.56
CA LEU A 842 -10.75 15.01 -11.67
C LEU A 842 -10.98 13.50 -11.87
N LYS A 843 -11.13 12.73 -10.78
CA LYS A 843 -11.40 11.29 -10.82
C LYS A 843 -12.83 11.00 -11.28
N ALA A 844 -13.82 11.77 -10.81
CA ALA A 844 -15.20 11.64 -11.25
C ALA A 844 -15.34 11.89 -12.76
N LEU A 845 -14.69 12.96 -13.27
CA LEU A 845 -14.64 13.24 -14.71
C LEU A 845 -13.96 12.11 -15.50
N ARG A 846 -12.82 11.58 -15.02
CA ARG A 846 -12.15 10.42 -15.65
C ARG A 846 -13.10 9.22 -15.76
N THR A 847 -13.84 8.91 -14.68
CA THR A 847 -14.83 7.83 -14.67
C THR A 847 -16.00 8.10 -15.63
N ILE A 848 -16.46 9.34 -15.76
CA ILE A 848 -17.50 9.71 -16.73
C ILE A 848 -17.01 9.49 -18.16
N ILE A 849 -15.81 9.97 -18.51
CA ILE A 849 -15.22 9.79 -19.84
C ILE A 849 -15.05 8.29 -20.17
N PHE A 850 -14.56 7.51 -19.20
CA PHE A 850 -14.49 6.05 -19.30
C PHE A 850 -15.87 5.44 -19.59
N CYS A 851 -16.87 5.72 -18.76
CA CYS A 851 -18.24 5.17 -18.94
C CYS A 851 -18.88 5.57 -20.28
N VAL A 852 -18.62 6.77 -20.79
CA VAL A 852 -19.07 7.21 -22.12
C VAL A 852 -18.42 6.36 -23.21
N ALA A 853 -17.09 6.21 -23.18
CA ALA A 853 -16.38 5.38 -24.15
C ALA A 853 -16.89 3.93 -24.12
N GLU A 854 -17.00 3.32 -22.93
CA GLU A 854 -17.52 1.95 -22.77
C GLU A 854 -18.94 1.81 -23.36
N THR A 855 -19.80 2.82 -23.16
CA THR A 855 -21.17 2.85 -23.69
C THR A 855 -21.20 2.90 -25.22
N ASP A 856 -20.30 3.66 -25.83
CA ASP A 856 -20.21 3.77 -27.28
C ASP A 856 -19.75 2.46 -27.93
N PHE A 857 -18.99 1.61 -27.22
CA PHE A 857 -18.71 0.27 -27.72
C PHE A 857 -19.98 -0.54 -27.94
N PHE A 858 -20.80 -0.65 -26.89
CA PHE A 858 -22.03 -1.45 -26.87
C PHE A 858 -23.11 -0.94 -27.84
N ARG A 859 -22.87 0.20 -28.49
CA ARG A 859 -23.74 0.80 -29.51
C ARG A 859 -23.25 0.53 -30.93
N LEU A 860 -21.93 0.58 -31.18
CA LEU A 860 -21.41 0.78 -32.54
C LEU A 860 -20.57 -0.36 -33.14
N PHE A 861 -19.83 -1.17 -32.36
CA PHE A 861 -18.82 -2.07 -32.96
C PHE A 861 -19.27 -3.52 -33.21
N GLY A 862 -20.37 -3.98 -32.61
CA GLY A 862 -20.89 -5.33 -32.88
C GLY A 862 -21.37 -5.51 -34.33
N GLY A 863 -21.34 -6.74 -34.84
CA GLY A 863 -21.82 -7.07 -36.19
C GLY A 863 -23.34 -7.09 -36.34
N ASP A 864 -24.08 -7.32 -35.26
CA ASP A 864 -25.54 -7.55 -35.30
C ASP A 864 -26.35 -6.35 -35.80
N GLU A 865 -27.55 -6.59 -36.34
CA GLU A 865 -28.46 -5.57 -36.87
C GLU A 865 -28.67 -4.34 -35.96
N LYS A 866 -28.78 -4.55 -34.65
CA LYS A 866 -28.97 -3.46 -33.68
C LYS A 866 -27.83 -2.42 -33.76
N HIS A 867 -26.60 -2.90 -33.91
CA HIS A 867 -25.42 -2.05 -34.07
C HIS A 867 -25.41 -1.41 -35.46
N ALA A 868 -25.80 -2.14 -36.51
CA ALA A 868 -25.94 -1.60 -37.86
C ALA A 868 -26.94 -0.42 -37.92
N ARG A 869 -28.11 -0.55 -37.30
CA ARG A 869 -29.10 0.54 -37.18
C ARG A 869 -28.55 1.74 -36.39
N SER A 870 -27.79 1.48 -35.31
CA SER A 870 -27.14 2.55 -34.53
C SER A 870 -26.01 3.25 -35.31
N ARG A 871 -25.29 2.53 -36.19
CA ARG A 871 -24.30 3.11 -37.10
C ARG A 871 -24.97 3.96 -38.18
N ALA A 872 -26.00 3.44 -38.85
CA ALA A 872 -26.74 4.17 -39.90
C ALA A 872 -27.28 5.52 -39.41
N HIS A 873 -27.83 5.59 -38.18
CA HIS A 873 -28.29 6.86 -37.61
C HIS A 873 -27.14 7.85 -37.34
N LEU A 874 -25.97 7.36 -36.93
CA LEU A 874 -24.77 8.18 -36.73
C LEU A 874 -24.18 8.62 -38.08
N GLU A 875 -24.14 7.74 -39.08
CA GLU A 875 -23.72 8.02 -40.47
C GLU A 875 -24.55 9.16 -41.06
N GLU A 876 -25.88 9.08 -40.98
CA GLU A 876 -26.82 10.12 -41.42
C GLU A 876 -26.56 11.48 -40.72
N LYS A 877 -26.25 11.46 -39.41
CA LYS A 877 -25.93 12.66 -38.63
C LYS A 877 -24.57 13.25 -39.03
N LEU A 878 -23.55 12.42 -39.25
CA LEU A 878 -22.22 12.86 -39.68
C LEU A 878 -22.24 13.41 -41.10
N LEU A 879 -22.94 12.76 -42.04
CA LEU A 879 -23.11 13.25 -43.41
C LEU A 879 -23.84 14.60 -43.44
N ARG A 880 -24.92 14.78 -42.65
CA ARG A 880 -25.59 16.09 -42.50
C ARG A 880 -24.63 17.16 -41.96
N SER A 881 -23.77 16.82 -41.00
CA SER A 881 -22.77 17.76 -40.47
C SER A 881 -21.67 18.08 -41.48
N MET A 882 -21.24 17.12 -42.31
CA MET A 882 -20.25 17.30 -43.35
C MET A 882 -20.78 18.23 -44.45
N ARG A 883 -21.98 17.94 -44.99
CA ARG A 883 -22.62 18.76 -46.04
C ARG A 883 -22.87 20.21 -45.63
N LYS A 884 -23.04 20.49 -44.34
CA LYS A 884 -23.17 21.85 -43.79
C LYS A 884 -21.84 22.62 -43.73
N LYS A 885 -20.71 21.92 -43.58
CA LYS A 885 -19.37 22.53 -43.42
C LYS A 885 -18.59 22.64 -44.72
N VAL A 886 -18.80 21.72 -45.66
CA VAL A 886 -17.95 21.57 -46.85
C VAL A 886 -18.68 22.06 -48.12
N PRO A 887 -17.99 22.71 -49.08
CA PRO A 887 -18.55 23.03 -50.40
C PRO A 887 -19.13 21.82 -51.15
N GLU A 888 -20.18 22.06 -51.93
CA GLU A 888 -20.96 21.02 -52.63
C GLU A 888 -20.11 20.12 -53.54
N LYS A 889 -19.09 20.69 -54.21
CA LYS A 889 -18.12 19.96 -55.05
C LYS A 889 -17.41 18.78 -54.37
N TYR A 890 -17.38 18.73 -53.04
CA TYR A 890 -16.73 17.65 -52.30
C TYR A 890 -17.73 16.67 -51.65
N HIS A 891 -19.05 16.88 -51.73
CA HIS A 891 -20.05 16.07 -51.01
C HIS A 891 -20.06 14.61 -51.45
N GLU A 892 -19.85 14.34 -52.75
CA GLU A 892 -19.77 12.99 -53.30
C GLU A 892 -18.49 12.28 -52.83
N ILE A 893 -17.32 12.85 -53.10
CA ILE A 893 -16.03 12.23 -52.76
C ILE A 893 -15.81 12.05 -51.25
N LEU A 894 -16.49 12.84 -50.40
CA LEU A 894 -16.43 12.73 -48.95
C LEU A 894 -17.46 11.76 -48.33
N THR A 895 -18.36 11.16 -49.11
CA THR A 895 -19.38 10.22 -48.59
C THR A 895 -18.81 8.79 -48.56
N PRO A 896 -18.50 8.18 -47.39
CA PRO A 896 -17.87 6.86 -47.32
C PRO A 896 -18.87 5.71 -47.56
N ASN A 897 -18.42 4.70 -48.29
CA ASN A 897 -19.20 3.50 -48.67
C ASN A 897 -19.06 2.32 -47.68
N TYR A 898 -18.55 2.59 -46.48
CA TYR A 898 -18.27 1.59 -45.45
C TYR A 898 -18.73 2.08 -44.07
N GLY A 899 -19.07 1.17 -43.16
CA GLY A 899 -19.70 1.52 -41.89
C GLY A 899 -18.82 2.31 -40.91
N VAL A 900 -19.43 3.23 -40.15
CA VAL A 900 -18.77 3.98 -39.07
C VAL A 900 -18.14 3.03 -38.05
N GLY A 901 -16.85 3.26 -37.75
CA GLY A 901 -16.07 2.44 -36.81
C GLY A 901 -15.29 1.28 -37.45
N CYS A 902 -15.51 0.96 -38.73
CA CYS A 902 -14.71 -0.05 -39.44
C CYS A 902 -13.22 0.36 -39.56
N LYS A 903 -12.96 1.67 -39.78
CA LYS A 903 -11.62 2.29 -39.62
C LYS A 903 -11.62 3.20 -38.39
N ARG A 904 -10.43 3.59 -37.88
CA ARG A 904 -10.32 4.67 -36.87
C ARG A 904 -10.99 5.93 -37.44
N ARG A 905 -11.91 6.51 -36.68
CA ARG A 905 -12.60 7.75 -37.05
C ARG A 905 -11.68 8.93 -36.76
N ILE A 906 -11.77 9.98 -37.58
CA ILE A 906 -11.00 11.21 -37.41
C ILE A 906 -11.83 12.17 -36.57
N PHE A 907 -11.22 12.78 -35.55
CA PHE A 907 -11.85 13.89 -34.84
C PHE A 907 -11.51 15.19 -35.56
N ASP A 908 -12.54 15.96 -35.91
CA ASP A 908 -12.44 17.16 -36.72
C ASP A 908 -11.56 18.21 -36.02
N ALA A 909 -10.42 18.53 -36.63
CA ALA A 909 -9.50 19.58 -36.21
C ALA A 909 -9.63 20.80 -37.16
N ASN A 910 -10.87 21.15 -37.48
CA ASN A 910 -11.28 22.12 -38.49
C ASN A 910 -10.87 21.71 -39.92
N TRP A 911 -10.80 20.40 -40.20
CA TRP A 911 -10.48 19.91 -41.54
C TRP A 911 -11.63 20.15 -42.51
N LEU A 912 -12.86 19.85 -42.09
CA LEU A 912 -14.05 20.07 -42.92
C LEU A 912 -14.31 21.57 -43.20
N GLU A 913 -13.99 22.43 -42.24
CA GLU A 913 -14.09 23.89 -42.41
C GLU A 913 -12.94 24.46 -43.25
N GLY A 914 -11.72 23.91 -43.12
CA GLY A 914 -10.57 24.29 -43.94
C GLY A 914 -10.78 24.07 -45.44
N LEU A 915 -11.63 23.11 -45.84
CA LEU A 915 -12.00 22.88 -47.24
C LEU A 915 -12.84 23.99 -47.88
N GLN A 916 -13.19 25.05 -47.13
CA GLN A 916 -13.76 26.29 -47.68
C GLN A 916 -12.70 27.26 -48.24
N ASP A 917 -11.42 27.11 -47.84
CA ASP A 917 -10.32 27.94 -48.37
C ASP A 917 -10.03 27.53 -49.81
N GLU A 918 -10.13 28.47 -50.75
CA GLU A 918 -9.92 28.20 -52.19
C GLU A 918 -8.51 27.71 -52.51
N ARG A 919 -7.54 27.97 -51.62
CA ARG A 919 -6.16 27.47 -51.74
C ARG A 919 -6.04 25.97 -51.43
N ILE A 920 -7.04 25.35 -50.81
CA ILE A 920 -7.05 23.92 -50.45
C ILE A 920 -7.92 23.13 -51.44
N GLU A 921 -7.26 22.36 -52.30
CA GLU A 921 -7.91 21.43 -53.22
C GLU A 921 -7.87 19.99 -52.67
N LEU A 922 -9.04 19.37 -52.46
CA LEU A 922 -9.16 17.96 -52.15
C LEU A 922 -9.49 17.17 -53.42
N THR A 923 -8.68 16.18 -53.77
CA THR A 923 -8.86 15.38 -54.99
C THR A 923 -8.82 13.87 -54.72
N THR A 924 -9.62 13.10 -55.44
CA THR A 924 -9.57 11.63 -55.48
C THR A 924 -8.88 11.10 -56.73
N GLN A 925 -8.28 11.97 -57.55
CA GLN A 925 -7.41 11.54 -58.65
C GLN A 925 -6.14 10.88 -58.07
N PRO A 926 -5.72 9.69 -58.55
CA PRO A 926 -4.53 9.03 -58.06
C PRO A 926 -3.27 9.83 -58.42
N LEU A 927 -2.32 9.92 -57.49
CA LEU A 927 -0.95 10.36 -57.80
C LEU A 927 -0.27 9.25 -58.62
N THR A 928 0.07 9.54 -59.88
CA THR A 928 0.60 8.55 -60.84
C THR A 928 2.08 8.73 -61.16
N GLN A 929 2.60 9.96 -61.13
CA GLN A 929 4.01 10.26 -61.36
C GLN A 929 4.45 11.51 -60.60
N VAL A 930 5.72 11.54 -60.16
CA VAL A 930 6.40 12.72 -59.63
C VAL A 930 7.42 13.19 -60.68
N ASN A 931 7.42 14.48 -61.02
CA ASN A 931 8.35 15.09 -61.98
C ASN A 931 9.41 15.93 -61.23
N GLU A 932 10.21 16.75 -61.91
CA GLU A 932 11.23 17.56 -61.24
C GLU A 932 10.66 18.69 -60.37
N HIS A 933 9.56 19.33 -60.81
CA HIS A 933 8.93 20.49 -60.14
C HIS A 933 7.40 20.38 -59.99
N SER A 934 6.85 19.20 -60.27
CA SER A 934 5.41 18.97 -60.34
C SER A 934 5.05 17.52 -60.04
N VAL A 935 3.76 17.25 -59.89
CA VAL A 935 3.19 15.91 -59.78
C VAL A 935 2.08 15.73 -60.82
N THR A 936 2.00 14.54 -61.42
CA THR A 936 0.90 14.16 -62.29
C THR A 936 -0.15 13.41 -61.47
N ILE A 937 -1.39 13.89 -61.52
CA ILE A 937 -2.55 13.22 -60.92
C ILE A 937 -3.54 12.80 -62.01
N GLY A 938 -4.15 11.64 -61.84
CA GLY A 938 -5.01 11.01 -62.84
C GLY A 938 -4.22 10.18 -63.88
N PRO A 939 -4.89 9.65 -64.91
CA PRO A 939 -6.32 9.85 -65.21
C PRO A 939 -7.23 9.07 -64.25
N GLY A 940 -8.51 9.44 -64.20
CA GLY A 940 -9.54 8.78 -63.38
C GLY A 940 -9.57 9.22 -61.92
N GLN A 941 -10.40 8.54 -61.12
CA GLN A 941 -10.55 8.76 -59.67
C GLN A 941 -10.50 7.42 -58.92
N THR A 942 -9.93 7.41 -57.72
CA THR A 942 -9.93 6.24 -56.83
C THR A 942 -11.22 6.11 -56.02
N TYR A 943 -12.02 7.19 -55.94
CA TYR A 943 -13.24 7.24 -55.14
C TYR A 943 -14.19 8.37 -55.61
N PRO A 944 -15.51 8.12 -55.74
CA PRO A 944 -16.16 6.81 -55.67
C PRO A 944 -15.72 5.88 -56.82
N SER A 945 -15.97 4.59 -56.69
CA SER A 945 -15.62 3.58 -57.70
C SER A 945 -16.59 3.63 -58.89
N ALA A 946 -16.43 4.67 -59.71
CA ALA A 946 -17.00 4.97 -61.03
C ALA A 946 -18.37 4.36 -61.43
N SER A 947 -19.34 5.24 -61.71
CA SER A 947 -20.54 4.95 -62.52
C SER A 947 -20.48 5.57 -63.94
N SER A 948 -19.34 6.13 -64.36
CA SER A 948 -19.16 6.71 -65.69
C SER A 948 -17.74 6.44 -66.24
N GLU A 949 -17.66 6.06 -67.52
CA GLU A 949 -16.45 5.53 -68.18
C GLU A 949 -15.44 6.59 -68.62
N ALA A 950 -15.66 7.87 -68.27
CA ALA A 950 -14.75 8.97 -68.52
C ALA A 950 -14.46 9.73 -67.22
N GLY A 951 -13.59 9.17 -66.38
CA GLY A 951 -13.03 9.90 -65.25
C GLY A 951 -12.19 11.11 -65.71
N PRO A 952 -11.89 12.07 -64.82
CA PRO A 952 -11.13 13.27 -65.17
C PRO A 952 -9.79 12.92 -65.83
N ALA A 953 -9.44 13.69 -66.86
CA ALA A 953 -8.17 13.56 -67.56
C ALA A 953 -6.99 13.81 -66.61
N ALA A 954 -5.85 13.17 -66.90
CA ALA A 954 -4.63 13.42 -66.15
C ALA A 954 -4.23 14.90 -66.25
N ARG A 955 -3.81 15.49 -65.13
CA ARG A 955 -3.29 16.86 -65.09
C ARG A 955 -2.03 16.97 -64.24
N GLU A 956 -1.20 17.92 -64.61
CA GLU A 956 0.01 18.28 -63.89
C GLU A 956 -0.30 19.36 -62.84
N VAL A 957 0.23 19.19 -61.63
CA VAL A 957 0.08 20.11 -60.50
C VAL A 957 1.47 20.51 -60.03
N GLN A 958 1.76 21.81 -59.99
CA GLN A 958 3.05 22.33 -59.52
C GLN A 958 3.27 21.99 -58.04
N ALA A 959 4.48 21.58 -57.69
CA ALA A 959 4.82 21.12 -56.34
C ALA A 959 6.22 21.61 -55.94
N ASP A 960 6.28 22.45 -54.91
CA ASP A 960 7.53 22.84 -54.26
C ASP A 960 7.89 21.87 -53.12
N VAL A 961 6.86 21.32 -52.45
CA VAL A 961 7.00 20.45 -51.26
C VAL A 961 5.96 19.34 -51.30
N ILE A 962 6.37 18.11 -51.00
CA ILE A 962 5.47 16.95 -50.87
C ILE A 962 5.49 16.43 -49.43
N VAL A 963 4.35 16.51 -48.74
CA VAL A 963 4.18 16.02 -47.37
C VAL A 963 3.46 14.67 -47.38
N LEU A 964 4.16 13.63 -46.93
CA LEU A 964 3.60 12.29 -46.83
C LEU A 964 2.80 12.13 -45.52
N ALA A 965 1.51 11.81 -45.64
CA ALA A 965 0.60 11.48 -44.54
C ALA A 965 -0.03 10.10 -44.76
N ASN A 966 0.76 9.17 -45.28
CA ASN A 966 0.40 7.81 -45.68
C ASN A 966 0.55 6.76 -44.53
N GLY A 967 0.92 7.19 -43.32
CA GLY A 967 0.81 6.38 -42.10
C GLY A 967 2.11 5.70 -41.66
N PHE A 968 1.98 4.53 -41.04
CA PHE A 968 3.09 3.78 -40.43
C PHE A 968 3.09 2.33 -40.94
N GLU A 969 4.23 1.66 -40.79
CA GLU A 969 4.34 0.22 -40.96
C GLU A 969 3.70 -0.48 -39.74
N THR A 970 2.52 -1.09 -39.92
CA THR A 970 1.71 -1.66 -38.83
C THR A 970 1.55 -3.17 -38.88
N THR A 971 2.12 -3.83 -39.91
CA THR A 971 2.00 -5.28 -40.13
C THR A 971 3.06 -6.06 -39.37
N ARG A 972 4.30 -5.55 -39.34
CA ARG A 972 5.45 -6.18 -38.67
C ARG A 972 5.60 -5.66 -37.24
N TRP A 973 5.03 -6.39 -36.29
CA TRP A 973 5.09 -6.03 -34.87
C TRP A 973 6.52 -6.10 -34.33
N LEU A 974 6.81 -5.27 -33.32
CA LEU A 974 8.10 -5.14 -32.63
C LEU A 974 9.29 -4.65 -33.48
N HIS A 975 9.13 -4.52 -34.81
CA HIS A 975 10.18 -4.06 -35.72
C HIS A 975 10.82 -2.73 -35.28
N PRO A 976 12.17 -2.59 -35.28
CA PRO A 976 13.19 -3.53 -35.75
C PRO A 976 13.80 -4.45 -34.68
N LEU A 977 13.20 -4.57 -33.49
CA LEU A 977 13.73 -5.41 -32.40
C LEU A 977 13.64 -6.90 -32.75
N ALA A 978 14.77 -7.56 -32.96
CA ALA A 978 14.83 -9.03 -33.08
C ALA A 978 14.71 -9.68 -31.70
N VAL A 979 13.90 -10.73 -31.55
CA VAL A 979 13.72 -11.43 -30.26
C VAL A 979 13.80 -12.93 -30.52
N THR A 980 14.93 -13.52 -30.17
CA THR A 980 15.25 -14.93 -30.40
C THR A 980 15.03 -15.74 -29.13
N GLY A 981 14.06 -16.63 -29.15
CA GLY A 981 13.64 -17.46 -28.01
C GLY A 981 14.42 -18.77 -27.91
N ARG A 982 13.77 -19.77 -27.31
CA ARG A 982 14.29 -21.15 -27.28
C ARG A 982 14.53 -21.67 -28.71
N ASN A 983 15.53 -22.52 -28.86
CA ASN A 983 15.89 -23.18 -30.12
C ASN A 983 16.26 -22.23 -31.29
N GLY A 984 16.58 -20.96 -31.00
CA GLY A 984 17.00 -20.00 -32.04
C GLY A 984 15.86 -19.39 -32.87
N VAL A 985 14.60 -19.60 -32.48
CA VAL A 985 13.42 -19.10 -33.23
C VAL A 985 13.19 -17.62 -32.96
N ASP A 986 12.98 -16.81 -34.01
CA ASP A 986 12.56 -15.41 -33.86
C ASP A 986 11.04 -15.29 -33.57
N LEU A 987 10.70 -14.37 -32.69
CA LEU A 987 9.35 -14.14 -32.20
C LEU A 987 8.38 -13.65 -33.29
N VAL A 988 8.83 -12.83 -34.25
CA VAL A 988 7.98 -12.37 -35.36
C VAL A 988 7.77 -13.50 -36.36
N GLU A 989 8.82 -14.25 -36.68
CA GLU A 989 8.73 -15.44 -37.54
C GLU A 989 7.77 -16.49 -36.94
N GLN A 990 7.85 -16.75 -35.63
CA GLN A 990 6.95 -17.70 -34.95
C GLN A 990 5.48 -17.25 -34.98
N MET A 991 5.20 -15.94 -34.99
CA MET A 991 3.84 -15.43 -35.20
C MET A 991 3.36 -15.67 -36.64
N GLU A 992 4.20 -15.36 -37.63
CA GLU A 992 3.89 -15.56 -39.05
C GLU A 992 3.63 -17.04 -39.37
N GLN A 993 4.48 -17.96 -38.89
CA GLN A 993 4.29 -19.41 -39.00
C GLN A 993 2.96 -19.89 -38.38
N ARG A 994 2.43 -19.18 -37.37
CA ARG A 994 1.15 -19.49 -36.71
C ARG A 994 -0.06 -18.72 -37.31
N GLY A 995 0.11 -18.09 -38.47
CA GLY A 995 -0.95 -17.42 -39.22
C GLY A 995 -1.03 -15.90 -39.04
N GLY A 996 -0.20 -15.30 -38.18
CA GLY A 996 -0.09 -13.85 -38.04
C GLY A 996 0.18 -13.36 -36.61
N PRO A 997 0.35 -12.03 -36.44
CA PRO A 997 0.70 -11.43 -35.15
C PRO A 997 -0.26 -11.81 -34.03
N GLN A 998 0.29 -12.33 -32.92
CA GLN A 998 -0.46 -12.77 -31.74
C GLN A 998 0.42 -12.77 -30.49
N LEU A 999 -0.17 -12.49 -29.33
CA LEU A 999 0.44 -12.74 -28.01
C LEU A 999 -0.66 -13.08 -27.01
N TYR A 1000 -0.38 -13.96 -26.05
CA TYR A 1000 -1.30 -14.25 -24.95
C TYR A 1000 -1.52 -12.99 -24.11
N GLN A 1001 -2.78 -12.54 -24.01
CA GLN A 1001 -3.19 -11.25 -23.43
C GLN A 1001 -2.42 -10.04 -24.01
N GLY A 1002 -1.93 -10.14 -25.25
CA GLY A 1002 -1.08 -9.11 -25.86
C GLY A 1002 0.30 -8.94 -25.22
N THR A 1003 0.69 -9.87 -24.34
CA THR A 1003 1.78 -9.68 -23.37
C THR A 1003 2.90 -10.73 -23.44
N ALA A 1004 2.62 -12.01 -23.74
CA ALA A 1004 3.64 -13.07 -23.72
C ALA A 1004 3.38 -14.17 -24.77
N MET A 1005 4.41 -14.96 -25.07
CA MET A 1005 4.37 -16.08 -26.03
C MET A 1005 5.11 -17.31 -25.48
N ASP A 1006 4.70 -18.52 -25.83
CA ASP A 1006 5.48 -19.72 -25.51
C ASP A 1006 6.80 -19.75 -26.31
N ALA A 1007 7.82 -20.41 -25.76
CA ALA A 1007 9.23 -20.36 -26.18
C ALA A 1007 10.01 -19.08 -25.83
N PHE A 1008 9.37 -18.05 -25.25
CA PHE A 1008 10.01 -16.78 -24.84
C PHE A 1008 9.91 -16.53 -23.32
N PRO A 1009 10.57 -17.35 -22.49
CA PRO A 1009 10.50 -17.23 -21.02
C PRO A 1009 11.06 -15.89 -20.51
N ASN A 1010 10.41 -15.31 -19.50
CA ASN A 1010 10.75 -14.01 -18.90
C ASN A 1010 10.73 -12.80 -19.87
N PHE A 1011 10.24 -12.97 -21.11
CA PHE A 1011 9.96 -11.87 -22.02
C PHE A 1011 8.50 -11.42 -21.88
N PHE A 1012 8.29 -10.10 -21.86
CA PHE A 1012 6.96 -9.50 -21.83
C PHE A 1012 6.89 -8.37 -22.85
N ALA A 1013 5.74 -8.18 -23.50
CA ALA A 1013 5.43 -7.02 -24.32
C ALA A 1013 4.33 -6.19 -23.66
N ILE A 1014 4.42 -4.87 -23.74
CA ILE A 1014 3.35 -3.95 -23.36
C ILE A 1014 2.88 -3.26 -24.64
N PHE A 1015 1.57 -3.29 -24.88
CA PHE A 1015 0.97 -2.87 -26.15
C PHE A 1015 1.46 -3.72 -27.35
N GLY A 1016 1.35 -5.05 -27.22
CA GLY A 1016 1.57 -6.01 -28.30
C GLY A 1016 0.32 -6.29 -29.17
N PRO A 1017 0.39 -7.30 -30.07
CA PRO A 1017 -0.72 -7.70 -30.94
C PRO A 1017 -2.03 -7.93 -30.19
N ASN A 1018 -3.15 -7.66 -30.86
CA ASN A 1018 -4.51 -7.77 -30.32
C ASN A 1018 -4.75 -6.96 -29.03
N THR A 1019 -4.24 -5.72 -28.96
CA THR A 1019 -4.50 -4.79 -27.84
C THR A 1019 -4.90 -3.37 -28.27
N ALA A 1020 -4.78 -3.03 -29.56
CA ALA A 1020 -4.97 -1.68 -30.05
C ALA A 1020 -6.43 -1.22 -30.07
N VAL A 1021 -6.62 0.10 -30.16
CA VAL A 1021 -7.83 0.79 -29.70
C VAL A 1021 -8.31 1.85 -30.73
N SER A 1022 -9.41 1.57 -31.46
CA SER A 1022 -10.10 2.46 -32.43
C SER A 1022 -11.37 3.20 -31.90
N HIS A 1023 -11.31 4.52 -31.67
CA HIS A 1023 -12.34 5.29 -30.95
C HIS A 1023 -13.79 5.34 -31.52
N ALA A 1024 -14.77 5.45 -30.61
CA ALA A 1024 -16.16 5.83 -30.86
C ALA A 1024 -16.58 7.08 -30.04
N SER A 1025 -17.64 7.78 -30.47
CA SER A 1025 -18.20 8.98 -29.82
C SER A 1025 -19.55 9.41 -30.43
N ASP A 1026 -20.64 9.37 -29.66
CA ASP A 1026 -21.77 10.33 -29.72
C ASP A 1026 -22.70 10.21 -28.49
N ALA A 1027 -22.97 11.34 -27.83
CA ALA A 1027 -23.68 11.37 -26.56
C ALA A 1027 -25.15 11.83 -26.67
N ARG A 1028 -26.10 10.89 -26.61
CA ARG A 1028 -27.45 11.14 -26.06
C ARG A 1028 -28.09 9.88 -25.43
N LYS A 1029 -29.11 10.12 -24.60
CA LYS A 1029 -29.70 9.18 -23.62
C LYS A 1029 -30.77 8.25 -24.23
N THR A 1030 -30.75 6.98 -23.82
CA THR A 1030 -31.92 6.15 -23.45
C THR A 1030 -31.45 4.96 -22.59
N ARG A 1031 -32.37 4.31 -21.86
CA ARG A 1031 -32.09 3.50 -20.66
C ARG A 1031 -32.78 2.12 -20.76
N SER A 1032 -32.05 1.00 -20.84
CA SER A 1032 -32.52 -0.34 -20.41
C SER A 1032 -31.45 -1.46 -20.49
N SER A 1033 -31.22 -2.11 -19.34
CA SER A 1033 -31.02 -3.56 -19.08
C SER A 1033 -30.03 -4.48 -19.86
N THR A 1034 -29.14 -5.10 -19.05
CA THR A 1034 -28.66 -6.51 -19.03
C THR A 1034 -27.69 -7.12 -20.08
N ASN A 1035 -26.48 -7.41 -19.59
CA ASN A 1035 -25.63 -8.61 -19.77
C ASN A 1035 -25.20 -9.09 -21.18
N ARG A 1036 -23.98 -8.70 -21.61
CA ARG A 1036 -22.79 -9.57 -21.79
C ARG A 1036 -21.55 -8.77 -22.28
N THR A 1037 -20.34 -9.24 -21.97
CA THR A 1037 -19.06 -8.48 -21.95
C THR A 1037 -18.17 -8.68 -23.19
N HIS A 1038 -18.07 -7.69 -24.10
CA HIS A 1038 -17.17 -7.70 -25.29
C HIS A 1038 -16.70 -6.26 -25.68
N GLN A 1039 -15.39 -5.95 -25.97
CA GLN A 1039 -14.69 -4.74 -26.56
C GLN A 1039 -13.11 -4.81 -26.63
N THR A 1040 -12.35 -4.17 -27.53
CA THR A 1040 -11.49 -2.98 -27.20
C THR A 1040 -11.18 -2.24 -28.49
N GLY A 1041 -11.87 -1.11 -28.67
CA GLY A 1041 -11.62 -0.17 -29.74
C GLY A 1041 -11.84 1.27 -29.27
N HIS A 1042 -12.97 1.53 -28.66
CA HIS A 1042 -13.45 2.83 -28.17
C HIS A 1042 -12.57 3.62 -27.15
N SER A 1043 -11.60 3.02 -26.43
CA SER A 1043 -11.06 3.53 -25.15
C SER A 1043 -9.61 4.10 -25.17
N SER A 1044 -9.01 4.42 -24.01
CA SER A 1044 -7.64 4.97 -23.91
C SER A 1044 -6.57 3.87 -23.96
N VAL A 1045 -5.50 4.07 -24.76
CA VAL A 1045 -4.36 3.14 -24.80
C VAL A 1045 -3.61 3.07 -23.48
N ILE A 1046 -3.49 4.19 -22.75
CA ILE A 1046 -2.79 4.23 -21.45
C ILE A 1046 -3.45 3.28 -20.45
N LEU A 1047 -4.78 3.14 -20.47
CA LEU A 1047 -5.50 2.18 -19.62
C LEU A 1047 -5.15 0.73 -19.98
N ALA A 1048 -5.03 0.42 -21.28
CA ALA A 1048 -4.62 -0.91 -21.74
C ALA A 1048 -3.18 -1.23 -21.31
N SER A 1049 -2.24 -0.29 -21.51
CA SER A 1049 -0.85 -0.44 -21.10
C SER A 1049 -0.70 -0.55 -19.57
N GLU A 1050 -1.42 0.26 -18.78
CA GLU A 1050 -1.43 0.11 -17.31
C GLU A 1050 -1.93 -1.28 -16.88
N ASN A 1051 -2.96 -1.81 -17.52
CA ASN A 1051 -3.47 -3.16 -17.25
C ASN A 1051 -2.43 -4.25 -17.58
N MET A 1052 -1.76 -4.16 -18.74
CA MET A 1052 -0.68 -5.08 -19.12
C MET A 1052 0.55 -4.98 -18.21
N VAL A 1053 0.89 -3.78 -17.73
CA VAL A 1053 1.95 -3.56 -16.74
C VAL A 1053 1.60 -4.25 -15.41
N GLU A 1054 0.41 -3.99 -14.84
CA GLU A 1054 -0.03 -4.64 -13.60
C GLU A 1054 -0.20 -6.16 -13.74
N TYR A 1055 -0.48 -6.66 -14.96
CA TYR A 1055 -0.50 -8.09 -15.26
C TYR A 1055 0.90 -8.69 -15.23
N SER A 1056 1.83 -8.11 -16.00
CA SER A 1056 3.22 -8.56 -16.13
C SER A 1056 3.94 -8.54 -14.79
N LEU A 1057 3.72 -7.51 -13.95
CA LEU A 1057 4.37 -7.38 -12.65
C LEU A 1057 4.11 -8.57 -11.69
N LYS A 1058 2.98 -9.27 -11.83
CA LYS A 1058 2.65 -10.47 -11.02
C LYS A 1058 3.52 -11.69 -11.37
N PHE A 1059 4.09 -11.70 -12.57
CA PHE A 1059 5.00 -12.74 -13.07
C PHE A 1059 6.47 -12.32 -12.91
N ILE A 1060 6.75 -11.02 -13.01
CA ILE A 1060 8.07 -10.42 -12.75
C ILE A 1060 8.41 -10.46 -11.26
N GLU A 1061 7.46 -10.22 -10.35
CA GLU A 1061 7.70 -10.22 -8.90
C GLU A 1061 8.34 -11.53 -8.38
N PRO A 1062 7.85 -12.75 -8.72
CA PRO A 1062 8.53 -13.99 -8.37
C PRO A 1062 9.95 -14.13 -8.92
N LEU A 1063 10.22 -13.61 -10.13
CA LEU A 1063 11.55 -13.64 -10.76
C LEU A 1063 12.53 -12.74 -9.99
N LEU A 1064 12.14 -11.50 -9.71
CA LEU A 1064 12.99 -10.54 -8.98
C LEU A 1064 13.20 -10.91 -7.51
N ASN A 1065 12.20 -11.54 -6.88
CA ASN A 1065 12.36 -12.10 -5.54
C ASN A 1065 13.25 -13.36 -5.51
N GLY A 1066 13.61 -13.96 -6.65
CA GLY A 1066 14.30 -15.25 -6.71
C GLY A 1066 13.43 -16.44 -6.27
N ASP A 1067 12.10 -16.27 -6.25
CA ASP A 1067 11.13 -17.35 -5.97
C ASP A 1067 10.90 -18.21 -7.23
N ALA A 1068 11.10 -17.66 -8.42
CA ALA A 1068 11.03 -18.35 -9.71
C ALA A 1068 12.31 -18.14 -10.54
N SER A 1069 12.66 -19.14 -11.35
CA SER A 1069 13.81 -19.10 -12.27
C SER A 1069 13.39 -18.75 -13.70
N THR A 1070 12.23 -19.27 -14.15
CA THR A 1070 11.57 -18.87 -15.39
C THR A 1070 10.05 -18.77 -15.20
N VAL A 1071 9.43 -17.88 -15.97
CA VAL A 1071 7.97 -17.79 -16.15
C VAL A 1071 7.68 -17.72 -17.65
N GLU A 1072 6.80 -18.60 -18.10
CA GLU A 1072 6.48 -18.82 -19.52
C GLU A 1072 4.98 -19.13 -19.65
N VAL A 1073 4.32 -18.69 -20.72
CA VAL A 1073 2.93 -19.09 -21.00
C VAL A 1073 2.92 -20.48 -21.65
N LYS A 1074 1.87 -21.27 -21.41
CA LYS A 1074 1.66 -22.55 -22.07
C LYS A 1074 1.13 -22.35 -23.49
N ARG A 1075 1.71 -23.06 -24.45
CA ARG A 1075 1.30 -23.07 -25.86
C ARG A 1075 -0.20 -23.28 -26.05
N GLU A 1076 -0.80 -24.25 -25.35
CA GLU A 1076 -2.22 -24.57 -25.50
C GLU A 1076 -3.13 -23.43 -25.01
N ALA A 1077 -2.67 -22.66 -24.03
CA ALA A 1077 -3.39 -21.49 -23.50
C ALA A 1077 -3.26 -20.26 -24.42
N GLU A 1078 -2.12 -20.11 -25.11
CA GLU A 1078 -1.93 -19.11 -26.16
C GLU A 1078 -2.81 -19.42 -27.37
N GLU A 1079 -2.69 -20.61 -27.97
CA GLU A 1079 -3.44 -21.01 -29.15
C GLU A 1079 -4.96 -20.95 -28.90
N ALA A 1080 -5.43 -21.38 -27.73
CA ALA A 1080 -6.85 -21.26 -27.34
C ALA A 1080 -7.30 -19.80 -27.20
N TYR A 1081 -6.46 -18.92 -26.65
CA TYR A 1081 -6.73 -17.49 -26.55
C TYR A 1081 -6.79 -16.83 -27.94
N THR A 1082 -5.80 -17.05 -28.80
CA THR A 1082 -5.78 -16.47 -30.15
C THR A 1082 -6.97 -16.96 -30.98
N LYS A 1083 -7.33 -18.25 -30.89
CA LYS A 1083 -8.48 -18.82 -31.60
C LYS A 1083 -9.81 -18.20 -31.15
N ASP A 1084 -9.97 -17.91 -29.86
CA ASP A 1084 -11.11 -17.16 -29.31
C ASP A 1084 -11.13 -15.74 -29.91
N ILE A 1085 -10.02 -15.01 -29.79
CA ILE A 1085 -9.86 -13.62 -30.27
C ILE A 1085 -10.21 -13.50 -31.76
N GLN A 1086 -9.58 -14.27 -32.64
CA GLN A 1086 -9.82 -14.20 -34.09
C GLN A 1086 -11.27 -14.60 -34.44
N LYS A 1087 -11.84 -15.60 -33.77
CA LYS A 1087 -13.24 -15.99 -33.95
C LYS A 1087 -14.21 -14.86 -33.56
N SER A 1088 -13.89 -14.10 -32.53
CA SER A 1088 -14.71 -12.97 -32.09
C SER A 1088 -14.51 -11.70 -32.91
N LEU A 1089 -13.31 -11.45 -33.45
CA LEU A 1089 -13.04 -10.32 -34.34
C LEU A 1089 -13.83 -10.40 -35.65
N LYS A 1090 -14.07 -11.62 -36.18
CA LYS A 1090 -14.96 -11.86 -37.33
C LYS A 1090 -16.43 -11.42 -37.10
N LYS A 1091 -16.84 -11.18 -35.86
CA LYS A 1091 -18.20 -10.71 -35.50
C LYS A 1091 -18.29 -9.19 -35.27
N MET A 1092 -17.22 -8.45 -35.54
CA MET A 1092 -17.15 -7.01 -35.28
C MET A 1092 -17.18 -6.21 -36.59
N VAL A 1093 -17.54 -4.92 -36.49
CA VAL A 1093 -17.58 -3.98 -37.63
C VAL A 1093 -16.26 -3.89 -38.40
N TRP A 1094 -15.12 -4.21 -37.78
CA TRP A 1094 -13.81 -4.28 -38.45
C TRP A 1094 -13.73 -5.36 -39.54
N ALA A 1095 -14.56 -6.41 -39.45
CA ALA A 1095 -14.68 -7.46 -40.47
C ALA A 1095 -15.98 -7.31 -41.29
N SER A 1096 -17.10 -6.96 -40.65
CA SER A 1096 -18.42 -6.89 -41.31
C SER A 1096 -18.79 -5.50 -41.86
N GLY A 1097 -17.94 -4.49 -41.68
CA GLY A 1097 -18.23 -3.08 -42.02
C GLY A 1097 -17.88 -2.67 -43.44
N GLY A 1098 -17.45 -3.60 -44.31
CA GLY A 1098 -17.20 -3.34 -45.73
C GLY A 1098 -15.94 -2.53 -46.06
N CYS A 1099 -15.01 -2.35 -45.11
CA CYS A 1099 -13.81 -1.54 -45.32
C CYS A 1099 -12.52 -2.38 -45.37
N GLN A 1100 -11.57 -1.97 -46.22
CA GLN A 1100 -10.17 -2.38 -46.08
C GLN A 1100 -9.48 -1.48 -45.04
N SER A 1101 -9.12 -2.06 -43.90
CA SER A 1101 -8.41 -1.39 -42.79
C SER A 1101 -7.05 -2.03 -42.55
N TRP A 1102 -6.07 -1.23 -42.13
CA TRP A 1102 -4.72 -1.68 -41.78
C TRP A 1102 -4.65 -2.63 -40.57
N TYR A 1103 -5.79 -2.83 -39.87
CA TYR A 1103 -5.92 -3.81 -38.79
C TYR A 1103 -5.83 -5.26 -39.29
N ILE A 1104 -6.16 -5.50 -40.56
CA ILE A 1104 -6.30 -6.83 -41.16
C ILE A 1104 -5.22 -7.02 -42.23
N THR A 1105 -4.61 -8.19 -42.25
CA THR A 1105 -3.65 -8.63 -43.28
C THR A 1105 -3.88 -10.11 -43.51
N ASN A 1106 -4.10 -10.53 -44.76
CA ASN A 1106 -4.40 -11.93 -45.12
C ASN A 1106 -5.50 -12.57 -44.26
N ASP A 1107 -6.64 -11.87 -44.10
CA ASP A 1107 -7.77 -12.22 -43.21
C ASP A 1107 -7.45 -12.37 -41.71
N TRP A 1108 -6.23 -12.10 -41.28
CA TRP A 1108 -5.81 -12.08 -39.89
C TRP A 1108 -5.90 -10.66 -39.30
N ASN A 1109 -6.55 -10.51 -38.15
CA ASN A 1109 -6.57 -9.23 -37.44
C ASN A 1109 -5.61 -9.28 -36.26
N GLY A 1110 -4.36 -8.83 -36.47
CA GLY A 1110 -3.33 -8.78 -35.43
C GLY A 1110 -3.40 -7.54 -34.53
N THR A 1111 -4.35 -6.63 -34.76
CA THR A 1111 -4.30 -5.28 -34.19
C THR A 1111 -5.29 -5.05 -33.04
N VAL A 1112 -6.59 -5.23 -33.28
CA VAL A 1112 -7.64 -4.72 -32.35
C VAL A 1112 -8.21 -5.78 -31.41
N TYR A 1113 -8.80 -5.30 -30.31
CA TYR A 1113 -9.46 -6.04 -29.23
C TYR A 1113 -10.92 -6.49 -29.45
N PRO A 1114 -11.38 -7.71 -29.10
CA PRO A 1114 -12.82 -7.99 -29.03
C PRO A 1114 -13.51 -8.02 -27.64
N TYR A 1115 -12.88 -8.02 -26.42
CA TYR A 1115 -13.56 -8.46 -25.14
C TYR A 1115 -13.94 -7.54 -23.92
N SER A 1116 -13.25 -6.47 -23.56
CA SER A 1116 -13.71 -5.19 -22.94
C SER A 1116 -12.53 -4.52 -22.24
N GLN A 1117 -12.47 -3.19 -22.04
CA GLN A 1117 -11.50 -2.64 -21.07
C GLN A 1117 -11.88 -3.02 -19.64
N ILE A 1118 -13.16 -3.09 -19.26
CA ILE A 1118 -13.59 -3.70 -17.99
C ILE A 1118 -13.14 -5.17 -17.93
N TRP A 1119 -13.41 -5.96 -18.98
CA TRP A 1119 -13.07 -7.39 -19.00
C TRP A 1119 -11.56 -7.66 -19.07
N PHE A 1120 -10.81 -6.86 -19.82
CA PHE A 1120 -9.36 -6.91 -19.92
C PHE A 1120 -8.72 -6.46 -18.61
N THR A 1121 -9.24 -5.41 -17.96
CA THR A 1121 -8.89 -5.04 -16.58
C THR A 1121 -9.12 -6.24 -15.65
N LEU A 1122 -10.27 -6.91 -15.71
CA LEU A 1122 -10.55 -8.09 -14.87
C LEU A 1122 -9.61 -9.27 -15.17
N ARG A 1123 -9.34 -9.60 -16.44
CA ARG A 1123 -8.35 -10.63 -16.83
C ARG A 1123 -6.93 -10.28 -16.37
N CYS A 1124 -6.54 -9.01 -16.44
CA CYS A 1124 -5.26 -8.51 -15.93
C CYS A 1124 -5.21 -8.49 -14.40
N MET A 1125 -6.32 -8.19 -13.72
CA MET A 1125 -6.44 -8.21 -12.26
C MET A 1125 -6.39 -9.63 -11.70
N PHE A 1126 -6.98 -10.61 -12.38
CA PHE A 1126 -7.11 -12.00 -11.95
C PHE A 1126 -6.47 -12.99 -12.94
N PRO A 1127 -5.13 -13.15 -12.94
CA PRO A 1127 -4.46 -14.10 -13.81
C PRO A 1127 -4.91 -15.55 -13.59
N ILE A 1128 -5.12 -16.28 -14.69
CA ILE A 1128 -5.34 -17.73 -14.66
C ILE A 1128 -3.98 -18.42 -14.55
N TRP A 1129 -3.53 -18.66 -13.31
CA TRP A 1129 -2.21 -19.22 -13.01
C TRP A 1129 -1.94 -20.60 -13.64
N SER A 1130 -2.97 -21.37 -13.98
CA SER A 1130 -2.82 -22.68 -14.65
C SER A 1130 -2.37 -22.58 -16.12
N HIS A 1131 -2.50 -21.40 -16.74
CA HIS A 1131 -2.02 -21.13 -18.09
C HIS A 1131 -0.52 -20.84 -18.15
N TRP A 1132 0.15 -20.72 -17.00
CA TRP A 1132 1.57 -20.36 -16.90
C TRP A 1132 2.40 -21.53 -16.38
N LYS A 1133 3.57 -21.71 -16.96
CA LYS A 1133 4.63 -22.63 -16.54
C LYS A 1133 5.64 -21.81 -15.73
N ILE A 1134 5.62 -21.98 -14.41
CA ILE A 1134 6.50 -21.25 -13.48
C ILE A 1134 7.51 -22.24 -12.88
N ALA A 1135 8.78 -22.09 -13.24
CA ALA A 1135 9.87 -22.92 -12.70
C ALA A 1135 10.35 -22.36 -11.35
N TYR A 1136 9.60 -22.66 -10.28
CA TYR A 1136 9.91 -22.24 -8.91
C TYR A 1136 11.30 -22.72 -8.45
N THR A 1137 12.04 -21.82 -7.79
CA THR A 1137 13.26 -22.17 -7.05
C THR A 1137 12.90 -22.89 -5.75
N LEU A 1138 13.89 -23.48 -5.06
CA LEU A 1138 13.68 -24.08 -3.74
C LEU A 1138 13.01 -23.10 -2.75
N LYS A 1139 13.42 -21.83 -2.78
CA LYS A 1139 12.81 -20.73 -2.00
C LYS A 1139 11.32 -20.56 -2.33
N GLY A 1140 10.98 -20.47 -3.61
CA GLY A 1140 9.58 -20.34 -4.05
C GLY A 1140 8.73 -21.56 -3.71
N GLN A 1141 9.30 -22.78 -3.78
CA GLN A 1141 8.63 -24.02 -3.39
C GLN A 1141 8.30 -24.04 -1.89
N VAL A 1142 9.25 -23.73 -1.01
CA VAL A 1142 9.04 -23.66 0.45
C VAL A 1142 7.99 -22.60 0.80
N LYS A 1143 8.11 -21.39 0.22
CA LYS A 1143 7.15 -20.29 0.41
C LYS A 1143 5.73 -20.68 -0.04
N ARG A 1144 5.61 -21.39 -1.17
CA ARG A 1144 4.33 -21.90 -1.69
C ARG A 1144 3.73 -22.98 -0.79
N GLN A 1145 4.52 -23.96 -0.35
CA GLN A 1145 4.06 -25.01 0.57
C GLN A 1145 3.57 -24.41 1.90
N PHE A 1146 4.33 -23.48 2.48
CA PHE A 1146 3.94 -22.79 3.71
C PHE A 1146 2.63 -21.99 3.53
N ALA A 1147 2.48 -21.27 2.41
CA ALA A 1147 1.24 -20.56 2.08
C ALA A 1147 0.04 -21.51 1.84
N GLN A 1148 0.27 -22.71 1.31
CA GLN A 1148 -0.77 -23.75 1.19
C GLN A 1148 -1.18 -24.30 2.56
N ILE A 1149 -0.21 -24.62 3.43
CA ILE A 1149 -0.47 -25.05 4.81
C ILE A 1149 -1.27 -23.99 5.57
N LEU A 1150 -0.89 -22.71 5.47
CA LEU A 1150 -1.64 -21.60 6.07
C LEU A 1150 -3.08 -21.50 5.56
N LYS A 1151 -3.32 -21.71 4.25
CA LYS A 1151 -4.69 -21.73 3.70
C LYS A 1151 -5.51 -22.91 4.21
N VAL A 1152 -4.90 -24.10 4.35
CA VAL A 1152 -5.56 -25.27 4.93
C VAL A 1152 -5.88 -25.05 6.41
N ILE A 1153 -4.95 -24.50 7.19
CA ILE A 1153 -5.19 -24.13 8.60
C ILE A 1153 -6.30 -23.07 8.70
N ALA A 1154 -6.28 -22.02 7.88
CA ALA A 1154 -7.31 -20.99 7.89
C ALA A 1154 -8.69 -21.55 7.51
N ALA A 1155 -8.75 -22.46 6.52
CA ALA A 1155 -9.98 -23.16 6.17
C ALA A 1155 -10.46 -24.07 7.29
N ALA A 1156 -9.57 -24.83 7.94
CA ALA A 1156 -9.91 -25.67 9.10
C ALA A 1156 -10.42 -24.84 10.27
N VAL A 1157 -9.78 -23.71 10.60
CA VAL A 1157 -10.22 -22.76 11.63
C VAL A 1157 -11.58 -22.14 11.26
N ALA A 1158 -11.83 -21.81 9.99
CA ALA A 1158 -13.11 -21.31 9.54
C ALA A 1158 -14.23 -22.37 9.64
N ILE A 1159 -13.92 -23.63 9.30
CA ILE A 1159 -14.85 -24.77 9.43
C ILE A 1159 -15.15 -25.06 10.90
N ILE A 1160 -14.12 -25.09 11.77
CA ILE A 1160 -14.28 -25.26 13.21
C ILE A 1160 -15.06 -24.09 13.81
N GLY A 1161 -14.77 -22.85 13.41
CA GLY A 1161 -15.49 -21.66 13.84
C GLY A 1161 -16.97 -21.68 13.42
N TYR A 1162 -17.25 -22.06 12.17
CA TYR A 1162 -18.61 -22.25 11.66
C TYR A 1162 -19.35 -23.38 12.39
N ARG A 1163 -18.67 -24.50 12.66
CA ARG A 1163 -19.22 -25.63 13.42
C ARG A 1163 -19.56 -25.22 14.85
N ASN A 1164 -18.63 -24.60 15.57
CA ASN A 1164 -18.84 -24.14 16.95
C ASN A 1164 -19.97 -23.10 17.02
N MET A 1165 -20.04 -22.17 16.05
CA MET A 1165 -21.14 -21.19 15.94
C MET A 1165 -22.50 -21.83 15.63
N ARG A 1166 -22.53 -22.99 14.96
CA ARG A 1166 -23.74 -23.75 14.69
C ARG A 1166 -24.16 -24.62 15.89
N GLU A 1167 -23.20 -25.20 16.59
CA GLU A 1167 -23.41 -26.00 17.80
C GLU A 1167 -23.81 -25.13 19.02
N SER A 1168 -23.42 -23.86 19.06
CA SER A 1168 -23.77 -22.94 20.15
C SER A 1168 -25.17 -22.31 20.05
N GLY A 1169 -25.88 -22.45 18.93
CA GLY A 1169 -27.23 -21.90 18.70
C GLY A 1169 -27.31 -20.37 18.52
N ASP A 1170 -26.57 -19.61 19.33
CA ASP A 1170 -26.66 -18.15 19.47
C ASP A 1170 -26.48 -17.35 18.17
N GLY A 1171 -25.68 -17.85 17.22
CA GLY A 1171 -25.28 -17.08 16.05
C GLY A 1171 -26.44 -16.63 15.15
N LEU A 1172 -27.46 -17.47 14.97
CA LEU A 1172 -28.60 -17.15 14.11
C LEU A 1172 -29.71 -16.39 14.86
N GLU A 1173 -29.89 -16.66 16.15
CA GLU A 1173 -30.83 -15.89 16.98
C GLU A 1173 -30.33 -14.46 17.22
N TYR A 1174 -29.04 -14.26 17.47
CA TYR A 1174 -28.45 -12.92 17.66
C TYR A 1174 -28.71 -11.99 16.47
N PHE A 1175 -28.52 -12.47 15.23
CA PHE A 1175 -28.82 -11.67 14.03
C PHE A 1175 -30.32 -11.43 13.83
N LYS A 1176 -31.18 -12.41 14.16
CA LYS A 1176 -32.65 -12.24 14.10
C LYS A 1176 -33.15 -11.24 15.15
N ASP A 1177 -32.74 -11.38 16.39
CA ASP A 1177 -33.12 -10.51 17.50
C ASP A 1177 -32.58 -9.08 17.29
N LEU A 1178 -31.35 -8.93 16.78
CA LEU A 1178 -30.83 -7.63 16.36
C LEU A 1178 -31.72 -6.99 15.27
N ALA A 1179 -32.06 -7.72 14.20
CA ALA A 1179 -32.91 -7.22 13.13
C ALA A 1179 -34.33 -6.85 13.63
N VAL A 1180 -34.93 -7.69 14.49
CA VAL A 1180 -36.25 -7.46 15.10
C VAL A 1180 -36.23 -6.24 16.03
N ARG A 1181 -35.18 -6.07 16.85
CA ARG A 1181 -35.01 -4.88 17.71
C ARG A 1181 -34.82 -3.60 16.89
N TYR A 1182 -34.06 -3.64 15.79
CA TYR A 1182 -33.93 -2.49 14.89
C TYR A 1182 -35.26 -2.12 14.22
N LEU A 1183 -36.05 -3.11 13.78
CA LEU A 1183 -37.40 -2.89 13.24
C LEU A 1183 -38.36 -2.31 14.29
N LEU A 1184 -38.29 -2.78 15.54
CA LEU A 1184 -39.08 -2.23 16.65
C LEU A 1184 -38.69 -0.79 16.99
N ILE A 1185 -37.39 -0.46 17.02
CA ILE A 1185 -36.91 0.91 17.26
C ILE A 1185 -37.34 1.86 16.11
N ALA A 1186 -37.30 1.40 14.86
CA ALA A 1186 -37.83 2.14 13.72
C ALA A 1186 -39.35 2.39 13.87
N ARG A 1187 -40.11 1.36 14.27
CA ARG A 1187 -41.56 1.44 14.50
C ARG A 1187 -41.93 2.38 15.66
N MET A 1188 -41.13 2.40 16.73
CA MET A 1188 -41.32 3.32 17.86
C MET A 1188 -41.02 4.77 17.48
N LYS A 1189 -39.92 5.04 16.76
CA LYS A 1189 -39.60 6.39 16.26
C LYS A 1189 -40.59 6.91 15.20
N TRP A 1190 -41.27 6.01 14.49
CA TRP A 1190 -42.35 6.39 13.58
C TRP A 1190 -43.64 6.74 14.34
N LYS A 1191 -44.00 5.96 15.37
CA LYS A 1191 -45.15 6.29 16.26
C LYS A 1191 -44.95 7.57 17.07
N SER A 1192 -43.72 7.92 17.49
CA SER A 1192 -43.43 9.16 18.22
C SER A 1192 -43.32 10.41 17.33
N ARG A 1193 -43.59 10.29 16.02
CA ARG A 1193 -43.71 11.41 15.07
C ARG A 1193 -45.14 11.58 14.53
N MET A 1194 -46.08 10.74 14.96
CA MET A 1194 -47.52 10.85 14.66
C MET A 1194 -48.36 10.97 15.95
N ARG A 1195 -47.77 11.56 16.99
CA ARG A 1195 -48.39 12.03 18.23
C ARG A 1195 -47.78 13.36 18.60
#